data_AF-A0A962E288-F1
#
_entry.id   AF-A0A962E288-F1
#
_cell.length_a   1.000
_cell.length_b   1.000
_cell.length_c   1.000
_cell.angle_alpha   90.00
_cell.angle_beta   90.00
_cell.angle_gamma   90.00
#
_symmetry.space_group_name_H-M   'P 1'
#
loop_
_entity.id
_entity.type
_entity.pdbx_description
1 polymer ?
#
loop_
_entity_poly.entity_id
_entity_poly.type
_entity_poly.pdbx_seq_one_letter_code
_entity_poly.pdbx_strand_id
1 'polypeptide(L)'
;MKKVTVLSLILFTSIRVNADIGDLLITEISATSSSSADFIEIYNNGASTVELSNVYITDATHEGTSTYYYKIVTGYGGGGDYYDFNARFPDGATIAAGEYQTIAVNGSIAFNTAFGQDPTYELYEDNGTADSVQDMRHATPNSIATPSNSTRPSGLTSSGEVVILYHWDLTDLVQDIDYVMWGDTDEAVDKSGVSIDGPDGDIDPSSYLNDTAILSQSIVFGLAHASGKSWQRIDMTEGTETQSGGNGITDSDETSENLDTTFTEADVTPNAAYVAPPPTAPNVIINEVDAVSTTEFIELYGTANASLTDVAVVLYQGSDDTIYDIIDLSGLNMGSDGYFLIGDSSLTPEVTIPVNTLHDDASAVAIYFSNASNFTIGGSLTTTDLMDALVYDSGQADDAELLTLLNAGQAQIDENNNSNAATESNARCPNGSGGSRNTATYNQVSPTPAAVNNSCPLEDYYASVDPTNATTLRNTLHDIIKVAISFPYSNGASQDTWEILSFADEDHNTAVDVNPNVSEAVWMVYKNNSYTYNGGGQQPYNREHTWPQSRGFHEDDMGTDNSARTDAHHLMMSDKDYNYIRNNKYYDNCDPSNDVTCTNNVSAGDDTNIQTIEYSGTVSGPAVGGNTGSTYPGNSNWTNNSVFEVWNFRKGDIARAMFYMDVRYEASQMDPASSPPQMEPDLILTNDVSQLNAGGPYMGLLSTLLEWHTLDPVDDIERE
;
A
#
# COMPACT_ATOMS: atom_id res chain seq x y z
N MET A 1 -68.99 -57.12 -10.08
CA MET A 1 -68.62 -55.68 -10.09
C MET A 1 -68.04 -55.31 -8.74
N LYS A 2 -66.70 -55.23 -8.63
CA LYS A 2 -66.02 -54.37 -7.64
C LYS A 2 -64.76 -53.88 -8.35
N LYS A 3 -64.72 -52.57 -8.60
CA LYS A 3 -63.60 -51.85 -9.21
C LYS A 3 -62.44 -51.88 -8.21
N VAL A 4 -61.27 -52.33 -8.65
CA VAL A 4 -60.01 -52.10 -7.94
C VAL A 4 -59.49 -50.77 -8.46
N THR A 5 -59.50 -49.76 -7.59
CA THR A 5 -58.90 -48.45 -7.83
C THR A 5 -57.39 -48.60 -7.63
N VAL A 6 -56.61 -48.48 -8.70
CA VAL A 6 -55.16 -48.26 -8.60
C VAL A 6 -54.98 -46.76 -8.34
N LEU A 7 -54.56 -46.41 -7.14
CA LEU A 7 -54.15 -45.05 -6.78
C LEU A 7 -52.65 -44.96 -7.07
N SER A 8 -52.28 -44.24 -8.13
CA SER A 8 -50.90 -43.84 -8.37
C SER A 8 -50.49 -42.85 -7.28
N LEU A 9 -49.59 -43.28 -6.39
CA LEU A 9 -48.87 -42.40 -5.49
C LEU A 9 -47.73 -41.77 -6.31
N ILE A 10 -47.93 -40.55 -6.79
CA ILE A 10 -46.86 -39.72 -7.33
C ILE A 10 -46.08 -39.22 -6.11
N LEU A 11 -44.91 -39.81 -5.88
CA LEU A 11 -43.93 -39.36 -4.92
C LEU A 11 -43.34 -38.05 -5.47
N PHE A 12 -43.83 -36.90 -4.99
CA PHE A 12 -43.07 -35.66 -5.11
C PHE A 12 -41.91 -35.77 -4.12
N THR A 13 -40.75 -36.19 -4.59
CA THR A 13 -39.49 -36.04 -3.87
C THR A 13 -39.15 -34.55 -3.79
N SER A 14 -39.03 -34.04 -2.56
CA SER A 14 -38.54 -32.71 -2.24
C SER A 14 -37.15 -32.48 -2.85
N ILE A 15 -37.08 -31.71 -3.93
CA ILE A 15 -35.83 -31.21 -4.55
C ILE A 15 -35.58 -29.74 -4.16
N ARG A 16 -36.28 -29.22 -3.14
CA ARG A 16 -36.22 -27.78 -2.76
C ARG A 16 -35.67 -27.48 -1.36
N VAL A 17 -35.05 -28.44 -0.67
CA VAL A 17 -34.56 -28.21 0.71
C VAL A 17 -33.04 -27.95 0.75
N ASN A 18 -32.27 -28.40 -0.24
CA ASN A 18 -30.80 -28.28 -0.21
C ASN A 18 -30.23 -27.08 -0.99
N ALA A 19 -30.99 -26.47 -1.91
CA ALA A 19 -30.48 -25.35 -2.70
C ALA A 19 -30.27 -24.07 -1.86
N ASP A 20 -31.09 -23.87 -0.82
CA ASP A 20 -31.05 -22.65 -0.01
C ASP A 20 -29.87 -22.63 0.98
N ILE A 21 -29.32 -23.78 1.38
CA ILE A 21 -28.15 -23.86 2.29
C ILE A 21 -26.86 -23.47 1.55
N GLY A 22 -26.78 -23.74 0.25
CA GLY A 22 -25.63 -23.36 -0.57
C GLY A 22 -25.49 -21.87 -0.86
N ASP A 23 -26.45 -21.04 -0.40
CA ASP A 23 -26.34 -19.59 -0.47
C ASP A 23 -25.80 -18.98 0.84
N LEU A 24 -25.35 -19.81 1.80
CA LEU A 24 -24.72 -19.33 3.02
C LEU A 24 -23.24 -19.04 2.77
N LEU A 25 -22.80 -17.86 3.19
CA LEU A 25 -21.41 -17.42 3.05
C LEU A 25 -20.84 -17.05 4.42
N ILE A 26 -19.57 -17.33 4.65
CA ILE A 26 -18.75 -16.68 5.65
C ILE A 26 -18.46 -15.26 5.13
N THR A 27 -18.81 -14.24 5.90
CA THR A 27 -18.69 -12.84 5.46
C THR A 27 -17.69 -12.02 6.24
N GLU A 28 -17.42 -12.39 7.49
CA GLU A 28 -16.48 -11.66 8.32
C GLU A 28 -15.78 -12.62 9.29
N ILE A 29 -14.46 -12.51 9.39
CA ILE A 29 -13.66 -13.25 10.36
C ILE A 29 -12.78 -12.25 11.10
N SER A 30 -12.83 -12.28 12.43
CA SER A 30 -11.89 -11.56 13.28
C SER A 30 -11.13 -12.57 14.13
N ALA A 31 -9.83 -12.71 13.84
CA ALA A 31 -8.92 -13.66 14.48
C ALA A 31 -7.70 -12.92 15.04
N THR A 32 -7.90 -12.12 16.09
CA THR A 32 -6.88 -11.19 16.59
C THR A 32 -6.18 -11.75 17.82
N SER A 33 -4.86 -11.91 17.77
CA SER A 33 -4.06 -12.38 18.93
C SER A 33 -4.12 -11.46 20.17
N SER A 34 -4.72 -10.27 20.04
CA SER A 34 -4.80 -9.22 21.05
C SER A 34 -6.21 -8.99 21.61
N SER A 35 -7.28 -9.47 20.94
CA SER A 35 -8.65 -9.27 21.41
C SER A 35 -9.23 -10.59 21.92
N SER A 36 -9.95 -10.54 23.03
CA SER A 36 -10.75 -11.67 23.50
C SER A 36 -12.10 -11.76 22.79
N ALA A 37 -12.28 -11.06 21.66
CA ALA A 37 -13.56 -10.83 21.00
C ALA A 37 -13.59 -11.42 19.58
N ASP A 38 -12.77 -12.44 19.32
CA ASP A 38 -12.73 -13.12 18.03
C ASP A 38 -14.11 -13.68 17.66
N PHE A 39 -14.43 -13.60 16.38
CA PHE A 39 -15.73 -14.02 15.88
C PHE A 39 -15.68 -14.45 14.42
N ILE A 40 -16.69 -15.20 14.03
CA ILE A 40 -16.99 -15.54 12.64
C ILE A 40 -18.42 -15.12 12.35
N GLU A 41 -18.65 -14.51 11.21
CA GLU A 41 -19.97 -14.13 10.74
C GLU A 41 -20.35 -14.90 9.49
N ILE A 42 -21.61 -15.34 9.45
CA ILE A 42 -22.22 -15.91 8.26
C ILE A 42 -23.38 -15.04 7.76
N TYR A 43 -23.63 -15.10 6.46
CA TYR A 43 -24.68 -14.37 5.76
C TYR A 43 -25.49 -15.32 4.89
N ASN A 44 -26.79 -15.06 4.78
CA ASN A 44 -27.65 -15.75 3.84
C ASN A 44 -27.85 -14.89 2.58
N ASN A 45 -27.12 -15.22 1.52
CA ASN A 45 -27.20 -14.59 0.20
C ASN A 45 -28.41 -15.06 -0.62
N GLY A 46 -29.16 -16.03 -0.09
CA GLY A 46 -30.32 -16.65 -0.73
C GLY A 46 -31.60 -15.85 -0.54
N ALA A 47 -32.64 -16.28 -1.25
CA ALA A 47 -33.95 -15.60 -1.24
C ALA A 47 -34.92 -16.12 -0.16
N SER A 48 -34.55 -17.15 0.61
CA SER A 48 -35.39 -17.81 1.62
C SER A 48 -34.67 -18.00 2.94
N THR A 49 -35.45 -18.20 4.02
CA THR A 49 -34.90 -18.60 5.31
C THR A 49 -34.28 -19.99 5.25
N VAL A 50 -33.06 -20.12 5.76
CA VAL A 50 -32.31 -21.37 5.85
C VAL A 50 -32.41 -21.95 7.26
N GLU A 51 -32.53 -23.27 7.37
CA GLU A 51 -32.50 -24.01 8.63
C GLU A 51 -31.08 -24.50 8.89
N LEU A 52 -30.52 -24.14 10.05
CA LEU A 52 -29.10 -24.33 10.35
C LEU A 52 -28.82 -25.58 11.17
N SER A 53 -29.83 -26.36 11.58
CA SER A 53 -29.60 -27.46 12.52
C SER A 53 -28.51 -28.38 12.02
N ASN A 54 -28.43 -28.75 10.74
CA ASN A 54 -27.40 -29.64 10.18
C ASN A 54 -26.17 -28.91 9.60
N VAL A 55 -25.99 -27.63 9.93
CA VAL A 55 -24.83 -26.83 9.53
C VAL A 55 -23.82 -26.83 10.67
N TYR A 56 -22.56 -26.90 10.30
CA TYR A 56 -21.42 -27.02 11.18
C TYR A 56 -20.34 -26.01 10.79
N ILE A 57 -19.53 -25.61 11.76
CA ILE A 57 -18.43 -24.67 11.57
C ILE A 57 -17.21 -25.13 12.37
N THR A 58 -16.02 -25.01 11.79
CA THR A 58 -14.79 -25.56 12.37
C THR A 58 -13.55 -24.91 11.78
N ASP A 59 -12.49 -24.89 12.57
CA ASP A 59 -11.11 -24.59 12.19
C ASP A 59 -10.18 -25.82 12.37
N ALA A 60 -10.76 -26.98 12.72
CA ALA A 60 -10.01 -28.11 13.25
C ALA A 60 -9.38 -28.97 12.14
N THR A 61 -8.26 -28.50 11.62
CA THR A 61 -7.48 -29.16 10.57
C THR A 61 -6.02 -29.26 10.97
N HIS A 62 -5.45 -30.46 10.93
CA HIS A 62 -4.03 -30.65 11.17
C HIS A 62 -3.51 -31.92 10.51
N GLU A 63 -2.64 -31.78 9.51
CA GLU A 63 -2.06 -32.91 8.76
C GLU A 63 -1.31 -33.87 9.69
N GLY A 64 -0.49 -33.34 10.61
CA GLY A 64 0.39 -34.12 11.47
C GLY A 64 -0.32 -35.13 12.37
N THR A 65 -1.55 -34.83 12.78
CA THR A 65 -2.42 -35.74 13.57
C THR A 65 -3.52 -36.38 12.72
N SER A 66 -3.59 -36.06 11.42
CA SER A 66 -4.66 -36.47 10.52
C SER A 66 -6.05 -36.03 11.02
N THR A 67 -6.12 -34.82 11.55
CA THR A 67 -7.36 -34.19 12.02
C THR A 67 -7.98 -33.45 10.85
N TYR A 68 -9.20 -33.83 10.48
CA TYR A 68 -9.97 -33.17 9.42
C TYR A 68 -11.46 -33.26 9.74
N TYR A 69 -12.20 -32.19 9.48
CA TYR A 69 -13.64 -32.10 9.78
C TYR A 69 -14.47 -33.19 9.10
N TYR A 70 -14.13 -33.56 7.86
CA TYR A 70 -14.85 -34.59 7.10
C TYR A 70 -14.79 -35.98 7.72
N LYS A 71 -13.91 -36.22 8.70
CA LYS A 71 -13.87 -37.49 9.45
C LYS A 71 -14.93 -37.59 10.54
N ILE A 72 -15.70 -36.53 10.78
CA ILE A 72 -16.84 -36.53 11.72
C ILE A 72 -17.78 -37.72 11.50
N VAL A 73 -17.89 -38.19 10.26
CA VAL A 73 -18.68 -39.36 9.84
C VAL A 73 -18.28 -40.65 10.55
N THR A 74 -17.03 -40.74 11.02
CA THR A 74 -16.49 -41.86 11.81
C THR A 74 -16.57 -41.64 13.32
N GLY A 75 -17.16 -40.51 13.75
CA GLY A 75 -17.21 -40.09 15.15
C GLY A 75 -16.01 -39.27 15.63
N TYR A 76 -15.17 -38.77 14.71
CA TYR A 76 -14.02 -37.94 15.03
C TYR A 76 -13.79 -36.85 13.97
N GLY A 77 -13.99 -35.57 14.31
CA GLY A 77 -13.83 -34.44 13.39
C GLY A 77 -12.90 -33.33 13.89
N GLY A 78 -12.09 -33.60 14.92
CA GLY A 78 -11.23 -32.59 15.55
C GLY A 78 -11.93 -31.67 16.55
N GLY A 79 -11.22 -30.60 16.93
CA GLY A 79 -11.66 -29.58 17.86
C GLY A 79 -11.48 -29.94 19.33
N GLY A 80 -11.59 -28.94 20.20
CA GLY A 80 -11.67 -29.13 21.65
C GLY A 80 -10.35 -29.11 22.41
N ASP A 81 -9.26 -28.74 21.75
CA ASP A 81 -7.96 -28.39 22.35
C ASP A 81 -7.15 -27.68 21.26
N TYR A 82 -5.98 -27.15 21.59
CA TYR A 82 -5.06 -26.53 20.64
C TYR A 82 -5.50 -25.21 19.99
N TYR A 83 -6.58 -24.60 20.50
CA TYR A 83 -7.33 -23.48 19.91
C TYR A 83 -8.40 -23.91 18.89
N ASP A 84 -8.38 -25.16 18.45
CA ASP A 84 -9.37 -25.67 17.52
C ASP A 84 -10.77 -25.91 18.15
N PHE A 85 -11.80 -25.82 17.34
CA PHE A 85 -13.18 -26.26 17.59
C PHE A 85 -13.82 -26.94 16.39
N ASN A 86 -14.81 -27.79 16.68
CA ASN A 86 -15.76 -28.27 15.69
C ASN A 86 -17.16 -28.17 16.30
N ALA A 87 -17.98 -27.28 15.76
CA ALA A 87 -19.25 -26.87 16.31
C ALA A 87 -20.39 -27.07 15.31
N ARG A 88 -21.61 -27.10 15.83
CA ARG A 88 -22.86 -27.24 15.08
C ARG A 88 -23.87 -26.25 15.61
N PHE A 89 -24.67 -25.65 14.75
CA PHE A 89 -25.71 -24.72 15.19
C PHE A 89 -26.77 -25.39 16.08
N PRO A 90 -27.45 -24.63 16.95
CA PRO A 90 -28.50 -25.16 17.83
C PRO A 90 -29.70 -25.76 17.07
N ASP A 91 -30.42 -26.70 17.71
CA ASP A 91 -31.61 -27.30 17.10
C ASP A 91 -32.69 -26.23 16.86
N GLY A 92 -33.13 -26.12 15.60
CA GLY A 92 -34.13 -25.15 15.15
C GLY A 92 -33.59 -23.75 14.89
N ALA A 93 -32.26 -23.56 14.88
CA ALA A 93 -31.63 -22.33 14.44
C ALA A 93 -31.97 -22.04 12.96
N THR A 94 -32.20 -20.78 12.62
CA THR A 94 -32.54 -20.34 11.26
C THR A 94 -31.92 -19.00 10.95
N ILE A 95 -31.59 -18.75 9.69
CA ILE A 95 -31.12 -17.45 9.18
C ILE A 95 -32.03 -16.98 8.05
N ALA A 96 -32.64 -15.81 8.19
CA ALA A 96 -33.52 -15.25 7.17
C ALA A 96 -32.71 -14.77 5.94
N ALA A 97 -33.39 -14.62 4.80
CA ALA A 97 -32.80 -14.08 3.60
C ALA A 97 -32.23 -12.68 3.85
N GLY A 98 -30.96 -12.46 3.51
CA GLY A 98 -30.26 -11.19 3.72
C GLY A 98 -29.92 -10.86 5.17
N GLU A 99 -29.97 -11.83 6.07
CA GLU A 99 -29.59 -11.68 7.48
C GLU A 99 -28.14 -12.13 7.71
N TYR A 100 -27.48 -11.47 8.66
CA TYR A 100 -26.14 -11.82 9.18
C TYR A 100 -26.30 -12.51 10.54
N GLN A 101 -25.48 -13.52 10.81
CA GLN A 101 -25.39 -14.16 12.12
C GLN A 101 -23.94 -14.29 12.56
N THR A 102 -23.60 -13.62 13.67
CA THR A 102 -22.26 -13.64 14.23
C THR A 102 -22.12 -14.68 15.34
N ILE A 103 -21.06 -15.47 15.29
CA ILE A 103 -20.63 -16.44 16.30
C ILE A 103 -19.41 -15.87 17.03
N ALA A 104 -19.57 -15.50 18.30
CA ALA A 104 -18.43 -15.13 19.15
C ALA A 104 -17.65 -16.39 19.57
N VAL A 105 -16.36 -16.44 19.28
CA VAL A 105 -15.52 -17.64 19.50
C VAL A 105 -15.10 -17.75 20.98
N ASN A 106 -14.85 -16.61 21.64
CA ASN A 106 -14.42 -16.58 23.06
C ASN A 106 -15.54 -16.23 24.05
N GLY A 107 -16.80 -16.27 23.62
CA GLY A 107 -17.96 -15.92 24.45
C GLY A 107 -18.51 -14.52 24.22
N SER A 108 -19.75 -14.30 24.66
CA SER A 108 -20.53 -13.10 24.34
C SER A 108 -20.10 -11.86 25.12
N ILE A 109 -19.51 -11.98 26.32
CA ILE A 109 -19.16 -10.83 27.17
C ILE A 109 -18.08 -9.98 26.50
N ALA A 110 -17.01 -10.65 26.06
CA ALA A 110 -15.88 -9.98 25.46
C ALA A 110 -16.27 -9.34 24.13
N PHE A 111 -17.10 -10.03 23.35
CA PHE A 111 -17.69 -9.51 22.12
C PHE A 111 -18.53 -8.25 22.38
N ASN A 112 -19.48 -8.29 23.31
CA ASN A 112 -20.31 -7.12 23.64
C ASN A 112 -19.47 -5.96 24.18
N THR A 113 -18.44 -6.26 24.97
CA THR A 113 -17.51 -5.24 25.48
C THR A 113 -16.75 -4.55 24.35
N ALA A 114 -16.36 -5.29 23.31
CA ALA A 114 -15.63 -4.75 22.16
C ALA A 114 -16.53 -3.95 21.21
N PHE A 115 -17.73 -4.46 20.91
CA PHE A 115 -18.55 -3.93 19.80
C PHE A 115 -19.85 -3.24 20.25
N GLY A 116 -20.16 -3.26 21.55
CA GLY A 116 -21.34 -2.60 22.11
C GLY A 116 -22.68 -3.28 21.76
N GLN A 117 -22.63 -4.51 21.24
CA GLN A 117 -23.78 -5.31 20.84
C GLN A 117 -23.50 -6.80 21.07
N ASP A 118 -24.55 -7.59 21.27
CA ASP A 118 -24.44 -9.04 21.47
C ASP A 118 -24.22 -9.75 20.11
N PRO A 119 -23.49 -10.87 20.09
CA PRO A 119 -23.44 -11.74 18.92
C PRO A 119 -24.77 -12.52 18.78
N THR A 120 -24.96 -13.23 17.67
CA THR A 120 -26.13 -14.12 17.51
C THR A 120 -25.95 -15.40 18.32
N TYR A 121 -24.75 -15.99 18.25
CA TYR A 121 -24.35 -17.17 19.01
C TYR A 121 -23.01 -16.95 19.69
N GLU A 122 -22.71 -17.79 20.65
CA GLU A 122 -21.37 -17.92 21.20
C GLU A 122 -20.93 -19.38 21.17
N LEU A 123 -19.62 -19.62 21.07
CA LEU A 123 -19.11 -20.98 20.96
C LEU A 123 -19.33 -21.78 22.26
N TYR A 124 -19.23 -21.11 23.41
CA TYR A 124 -19.48 -21.65 24.73
C TYR A 124 -19.83 -20.53 25.70
N GLU A 125 -20.57 -20.89 26.76
CA GLU A 125 -20.81 -19.96 27.85
C GLU A 125 -19.53 -19.51 28.57
N ASP A 126 -19.26 -18.21 28.55
CA ASP A 126 -18.15 -17.52 29.23
C ASP A 126 -18.56 -16.92 30.59
N ASN A 127 -19.85 -16.99 30.93
CA ASN A 127 -20.38 -16.56 32.20
C ASN A 127 -20.43 -17.67 33.26
N GLY A 128 -20.50 -17.25 34.54
CA GLY A 128 -20.82 -18.17 35.64
C GLY A 128 -22.27 -18.68 35.62
N THR A 129 -23.12 -18.11 34.77
CA THR A 129 -24.55 -18.43 34.60
C THR A 129 -24.97 -18.14 33.16
N ALA A 130 -25.72 -19.07 32.56
CA ALA A 130 -26.28 -18.94 31.21
C ALA A 130 -27.02 -17.60 30.99
N ASP A 131 -26.63 -16.85 29.96
CA ASP A 131 -27.29 -15.62 29.51
C ASP A 131 -28.32 -15.90 28.39
N SER A 132 -28.59 -14.92 27.53
CA SER A 132 -29.60 -15.03 26.46
C SER A 132 -29.01 -15.29 25.07
N VAL A 133 -27.71 -15.12 24.89
CA VAL A 133 -26.99 -15.55 23.70
C VAL A 133 -26.97 -17.08 23.71
N GLN A 134 -27.13 -17.69 22.54
CA GLN A 134 -27.27 -19.13 22.46
C GLN A 134 -25.94 -19.80 22.16
N ASP A 135 -25.54 -20.76 22.99
CA ASP A 135 -24.35 -21.57 22.77
C ASP A 135 -24.47 -22.43 21.49
N MET A 136 -23.38 -22.48 20.74
CA MET A 136 -23.15 -23.50 19.73
C MET A 136 -23.05 -24.89 20.37
N ARG A 137 -23.38 -25.92 19.59
CA ARG A 137 -23.29 -27.31 20.05
C ARG A 137 -21.98 -27.94 19.63
N HIS A 138 -21.47 -28.84 20.46
CA HIS A 138 -20.40 -29.73 20.05
C HIS A 138 -20.82 -30.59 18.84
N ALA A 139 -19.98 -30.64 17.80
CA ALA A 139 -20.13 -31.55 16.69
C ALA A 139 -19.89 -33.02 17.11
N THR A 140 -18.90 -33.25 17.97
CA THR A 140 -18.67 -34.53 18.68
C THR A 140 -18.33 -34.25 20.15
N PRO A 141 -18.52 -35.20 21.09
CA PRO A 141 -18.25 -34.93 22.51
C PRO A 141 -16.86 -34.32 22.76
N ASN A 142 -16.85 -33.16 23.43
CA ASN A 142 -15.66 -32.34 23.74
C ASN A 142 -15.01 -31.62 22.55
N SER A 143 -15.65 -31.50 21.39
CA SER A 143 -15.07 -30.77 20.24
C SER A 143 -15.06 -29.24 20.39
N ILE A 144 -15.40 -28.71 21.56
CA ILE A 144 -15.34 -27.29 21.93
C ILE A 144 -14.71 -27.23 23.32
N ALA A 145 -13.62 -26.51 23.46
CA ALA A 145 -12.95 -26.33 24.74
C ALA A 145 -13.21 -24.95 25.31
N THR A 146 -13.35 -24.90 26.62
CA THR A 146 -13.55 -23.68 27.39
C THR A 146 -12.35 -23.44 28.30
N PRO A 147 -12.12 -22.20 28.76
CA PRO A 147 -11.07 -21.91 29.74
C PRO A 147 -11.22 -22.71 31.05
N SER A 148 -12.40 -23.27 31.31
CA SER A 148 -12.66 -24.11 32.49
C SER A 148 -12.15 -25.55 32.36
N ASN A 149 -11.96 -26.04 31.13
CA ASN A 149 -11.64 -27.45 30.86
C ASN A 149 -10.38 -27.69 30.02
N SER A 150 -9.80 -26.65 29.39
CA SER A 150 -8.53 -26.72 28.66
C SER A 150 -7.61 -25.54 28.99
N THR A 151 -6.30 -25.78 28.92
CA THR A 151 -5.27 -24.72 28.96
C THR A 151 -5.09 -24.02 27.61
N ARG A 152 -5.66 -24.59 26.54
CA ARG A 152 -5.73 -24.03 25.19
C ARG A 152 -7.18 -24.17 24.71
N PRO A 153 -8.08 -23.31 25.24
CA PRO A 153 -9.50 -23.36 24.90
C PRO A 153 -9.70 -23.06 23.42
N SER A 154 -10.88 -23.36 22.89
CA SER A 154 -11.22 -23.02 21.51
C SER A 154 -11.11 -21.51 21.26
N GLY A 155 -10.58 -21.14 20.11
CA GLY A 155 -10.13 -19.81 19.72
C GLY A 155 -9.85 -19.76 18.22
N LEU A 156 -9.33 -18.64 17.73
CA LEU A 156 -8.72 -18.55 16.41
C LEU A 156 -7.27 -18.05 16.57
N THR A 157 -6.45 -18.22 15.55
CA THR A 157 -5.08 -17.72 15.52
C THR A 157 -4.87 -16.71 14.40
N SER A 158 -4.16 -15.63 14.71
CA SER A 158 -3.96 -14.56 13.75
C SER A 158 -2.99 -14.92 12.63
N SER A 159 -2.03 -15.83 12.86
CA SER A 159 -0.90 -16.06 11.95
C SER A 159 -1.20 -16.97 10.76
N GLY A 160 -2.22 -17.81 10.86
CA GLY A 160 -2.64 -18.73 9.82
C GLY A 160 -3.62 -19.74 10.37
N GLU A 161 -4.74 -19.93 9.69
CA GLU A 161 -5.79 -20.90 10.04
C GLU A 161 -6.80 -21.00 8.89
N VAL A 162 -7.79 -21.86 9.07
CA VAL A 162 -8.92 -22.04 8.16
C VAL A 162 -10.23 -22.01 8.94
N VAL A 163 -11.30 -21.54 8.32
CA VAL A 163 -12.67 -21.73 8.79
C VAL A 163 -13.46 -22.41 7.67
N ILE A 164 -14.07 -23.54 8.00
CA ILE A 164 -14.93 -24.30 7.11
C ILE A 164 -16.36 -24.28 7.64
N LEU A 165 -17.28 -23.82 6.80
CA LEU A 165 -18.72 -24.01 6.98
C LEU A 165 -19.11 -25.25 6.19
N TYR A 166 -19.73 -26.24 6.84
CA TYR A 166 -20.10 -27.50 6.17
C TYR A 166 -21.45 -28.04 6.62
N HIS A 167 -22.08 -28.84 5.76
CA HIS A 167 -23.32 -29.54 6.03
C HIS A 167 -23.06 -31.04 6.21
N TRP A 168 -23.77 -31.65 7.17
CA TRP A 168 -23.78 -33.10 7.32
C TRP A 168 -25.14 -33.64 7.77
N ASP A 169 -25.66 -34.60 7.02
CA ASP A 169 -26.96 -35.24 7.22
C ASP A 169 -26.87 -36.67 7.77
N LEU A 170 -25.72 -37.03 8.36
CA LEU A 170 -25.40 -38.37 8.88
C LEU A 170 -25.18 -39.44 7.78
N THR A 171 -24.85 -39.01 6.56
CA THR A 171 -24.37 -39.90 5.50
C THR A 171 -22.83 -40.09 5.55
N ASP A 172 -22.26 -40.82 4.59
CA ASP A 172 -20.82 -41.06 4.47
C ASP A 172 -19.99 -39.80 4.24
N LEU A 173 -20.55 -38.80 3.57
CA LEU A 173 -19.81 -37.62 3.13
C LEU A 173 -20.36 -36.37 3.81
N VAL A 174 -19.48 -35.43 4.09
CA VAL A 174 -19.85 -34.05 4.39
C VAL A 174 -19.86 -33.25 3.10
N GLN A 175 -20.64 -32.17 3.07
CA GLN A 175 -20.65 -31.24 1.94
C GLN A 175 -20.16 -29.89 2.41
N ASP A 176 -19.26 -29.29 1.65
CA ASP A 176 -18.70 -27.98 1.95
C ASP A 176 -19.76 -26.91 1.60
N ILE A 177 -19.83 -25.85 2.39
CA ILE A 177 -20.71 -24.72 2.14
C ILE A 177 -19.87 -23.49 1.80
N ASP A 178 -18.84 -23.23 2.60
CA ASP A 178 -17.88 -22.14 2.37
C ASP A 178 -16.55 -22.52 3.05
N TYR A 179 -15.45 -22.00 2.53
CA TYR A 179 -14.08 -22.35 2.89
C TYR A 179 -13.18 -21.12 2.82
N VAL A 180 -12.74 -20.61 3.98
CA VAL A 180 -11.91 -19.40 4.05
C VAL A 180 -10.64 -19.69 4.83
N MET A 181 -9.49 -19.37 4.24
CA MET A 181 -8.16 -19.60 4.80
C MET A 181 -7.30 -18.34 4.75
N TRP A 182 -6.42 -18.17 5.74
CA TRP A 182 -5.51 -17.03 5.83
C TRP A 182 -4.13 -17.44 6.35
N GLY A 183 -3.18 -16.53 6.22
CA GLY A 183 -1.80 -16.65 6.71
C GLY A 183 -0.94 -17.56 5.84
N ASP A 184 -1.30 -18.83 5.75
CA ASP A 184 -0.59 -19.85 4.97
C ASP A 184 -1.52 -20.99 4.55
N THR A 185 -0.96 -22.09 4.04
CA THR A 185 -1.72 -23.25 3.56
C THR A 185 -1.50 -24.50 4.43
N ASP A 186 -0.98 -24.38 5.65
CA ASP A 186 -0.64 -25.53 6.49
C ASP A 186 -1.90 -26.26 6.99
N GLU A 187 -3.00 -25.52 7.17
CA GLU A 187 -4.33 -26.02 7.54
C GLU A 187 -5.19 -26.44 6.34
N ALA A 188 -4.68 -26.27 5.11
CA ALA A 188 -5.45 -26.53 3.89
C ALA A 188 -5.96 -27.97 3.77
N VAL A 189 -7.16 -28.14 3.22
CA VAL A 189 -7.80 -29.45 3.05
C VAL A 189 -7.93 -29.81 1.57
N ASP A 190 -7.46 -31.01 1.21
CA ASP A 190 -7.68 -31.64 -0.10
C ASP A 190 -8.22 -33.05 0.11
N LYS A 191 -9.48 -33.30 -0.29
CA LYS A 191 -10.16 -34.60 -0.17
C LYS A 191 -9.95 -35.51 -1.39
N SER A 192 -9.10 -35.12 -2.34
CA SER A 192 -8.84 -35.89 -3.56
C SER A 192 -8.41 -37.33 -3.27
N GLY A 193 -9.22 -38.29 -3.74
CA GLY A 193 -8.95 -39.72 -3.56
C GLY A 193 -9.30 -40.27 -2.17
N VAL A 194 -9.94 -39.49 -1.30
CA VAL A 194 -10.47 -39.96 -0.02
C VAL A 194 -11.75 -40.76 -0.25
N SER A 195 -11.84 -41.93 0.38
CA SER A 195 -13.06 -42.73 0.46
C SER A 195 -13.29 -43.20 1.88
N ILE A 196 -14.51 -42.99 2.38
CA ILE A 196 -14.86 -43.14 3.80
C ILE A 196 -16.29 -43.65 3.97
N ASP A 197 -16.51 -44.39 5.05
CA ASP A 197 -17.79 -45.00 5.44
C ASP A 197 -18.30 -44.30 6.71
N GLY A 198 -19.57 -43.90 6.70
CA GLY A 198 -20.23 -43.13 7.74
C GLY A 198 -21.32 -43.93 8.48
N PRO A 199 -22.28 -43.24 9.12
CA PRO A 199 -23.33 -43.89 9.91
C PRO A 199 -24.62 -44.19 9.12
N ASP A 200 -24.56 -44.25 7.79
CA ASP A 200 -25.74 -44.30 6.90
C ASP A 200 -26.49 -45.66 6.90
N GLY A 201 -25.89 -46.68 7.51
CA GLY A 201 -26.51 -47.96 7.82
C GLY A 201 -25.99 -49.14 7.00
N ASP A 202 -25.07 -48.91 6.06
CA ASP A 202 -24.31 -49.99 5.44
C ASP A 202 -22.82 -50.00 5.86
N ILE A 203 -21.92 -50.50 5.00
CA ILE A 203 -20.48 -50.62 5.26
C ILE A 203 -19.64 -50.27 4.01
N ASP A 204 -20.30 -49.82 2.94
CA ASP A 204 -19.71 -49.58 1.64
C ASP A 204 -19.32 -48.10 1.57
N PRO A 205 -18.02 -47.75 1.49
CA PRO A 205 -17.61 -46.35 1.58
C PRO A 205 -17.95 -45.56 0.30
N SER A 206 -18.31 -44.29 0.49
CA SER A 206 -18.42 -43.29 -0.57
C SER A 206 -17.07 -42.61 -0.84
N SER A 207 -16.90 -41.97 -2.01
CA SER A 207 -15.65 -41.28 -2.39
C SER A 207 -15.92 -39.81 -2.63
N TYR A 208 -15.03 -38.95 -2.13
CA TYR A 208 -15.03 -37.52 -2.45
C TYR A 208 -14.59 -37.29 -3.90
N LEU A 209 -15.09 -36.22 -4.50
CA LEU A 209 -14.55 -35.64 -5.72
C LEU A 209 -13.19 -35.00 -5.44
N ASN A 210 -12.48 -34.63 -6.50
CA ASN A 210 -11.18 -33.98 -6.33
C ASN A 210 -11.39 -32.52 -5.95
N ASP A 211 -10.71 -32.10 -4.89
CA ASP A 211 -10.58 -30.69 -4.50
C ASP A 211 -9.40 -30.05 -5.26
N THR A 212 -9.28 -28.74 -5.14
CA THR A 212 -8.11 -28.00 -5.59
C THR A 212 -6.90 -28.38 -4.72
N ALA A 213 -5.78 -28.69 -5.37
CA ALA A 213 -4.56 -29.11 -4.67
C ALA A 213 -4.08 -28.00 -3.71
N ILE A 214 -3.61 -28.37 -2.51
CA ILE A 214 -3.19 -27.43 -1.44
C ILE A 214 -2.31 -26.28 -1.94
N LEU A 215 -1.29 -26.55 -2.77
CA LEU A 215 -0.37 -25.53 -3.30
C LEU A 215 -1.01 -24.55 -4.30
N SER A 216 -2.27 -24.76 -4.66
CA SER A 216 -3.06 -23.95 -5.59
C SER A 216 -4.31 -23.36 -4.95
N GLN A 217 -4.54 -23.61 -3.66
CA GLN A 217 -5.60 -22.93 -2.90
C GLN A 217 -5.13 -21.51 -2.57
N SER A 218 -6.07 -20.56 -2.66
CA SER A 218 -5.81 -19.15 -2.34
C SER A 218 -5.96 -18.90 -0.83
N ILE A 219 -5.41 -17.79 -0.35
CA ILE A 219 -5.56 -17.30 1.02
C ILE A 219 -5.97 -15.83 0.98
N VAL A 220 -6.72 -15.36 1.98
CA VAL A 220 -7.13 -13.95 2.04
C VAL A 220 -5.91 -13.03 2.12
N PHE A 221 -4.94 -13.37 2.98
CA PHE A 221 -3.71 -12.59 3.16
C PHE A 221 -2.60 -13.44 3.80
N GLY A 222 -1.34 -13.21 3.42
CA GLY A 222 -0.19 -13.99 3.91
C GLY A 222 0.47 -13.48 5.20
N LEU A 223 -0.08 -12.43 5.81
CA LEU A 223 0.40 -11.89 7.08
C LEU A 223 -0.61 -12.15 8.19
N ALA A 224 -0.14 -12.07 9.43
CA ALA A 224 -1.00 -12.22 10.58
C ALA A 224 -2.10 -11.14 10.62
N HIS A 225 -3.31 -11.53 11.04
CA HIS A 225 -4.45 -10.64 11.19
C HIS A 225 -4.11 -9.36 11.96
N ALA A 226 -4.36 -8.18 11.36
CA ALA A 226 -4.12 -6.91 12.04
C ALA A 226 -5.07 -6.69 13.23
N SER A 227 -4.54 -6.12 14.32
CA SER A 227 -5.33 -5.83 15.52
C SER A 227 -6.43 -4.81 15.22
N GLY A 228 -7.68 -5.14 15.58
CA GLY A 228 -8.84 -4.24 15.40
C GLY A 228 -9.43 -4.23 13.98
N LYS A 229 -8.98 -5.14 13.12
CA LYS A 229 -9.52 -5.37 11.78
C LYS A 229 -10.29 -6.69 11.72
N SER A 230 -10.89 -6.95 10.56
CA SER A 230 -11.46 -8.26 10.16
C SER A 230 -11.13 -8.53 8.69
N TRP A 231 -11.13 -9.79 8.28
CA TRP A 231 -11.28 -10.15 6.87
C TRP A 231 -12.76 -10.14 6.51
N GLN A 232 -13.12 -9.37 5.49
CA GLN A 232 -14.50 -9.21 5.06
C GLN A 232 -14.68 -9.59 3.59
N ARG A 233 -15.75 -10.33 3.32
CA ARG A 233 -16.14 -10.73 1.97
C ARG A 233 -16.62 -9.50 1.20
N ILE A 234 -15.92 -9.18 0.09
CA ILE A 234 -16.23 -8.09 -0.83
C ILE A 234 -16.95 -8.56 -2.10
N ASP A 235 -16.89 -9.86 -2.39
CA ASP A 235 -17.63 -10.49 -3.48
C ASP A 235 -18.52 -11.61 -2.94
N MET A 236 -19.83 -11.35 -2.93
CA MET A 236 -20.87 -12.30 -2.49
C MET A 236 -21.18 -13.38 -3.53
N THR A 237 -20.45 -13.42 -4.65
CA THR A 237 -20.58 -14.47 -5.66
C THR A 237 -19.45 -15.50 -5.59
N GLU A 238 -18.55 -15.38 -4.60
CA GLU A 238 -17.35 -16.22 -4.43
C GLU A 238 -16.40 -16.11 -5.64
N GLY A 239 -16.57 -15.06 -6.45
CA GLY A 239 -15.75 -14.77 -7.62
C GLY A 239 -15.89 -15.84 -8.71
N THR A 240 -14.77 -16.09 -9.41
CA THR A 240 -14.70 -17.16 -10.41
C THR A 240 -13.88 -18.31 -9.85
N GLU A 241 -14.55 -19.42 -9.52
CA GLU A 241 -13.89 -20.67 -9.19
C GLU A 241 -12.87 -21.07 -10.27
N THR A 242 -11.67 -21.44 -9.84
CA THR A 242 -10.63 -21.91 -10.77
C THR A 242 -10.85 -23.36 -11.21
N GLN A 243 -11.68 -24.10 -10.47
CA GLN A 243 -12.08 -25.48 -10.73
C GLN A 243 -13.57 -25.66 -10.39
N SER A 244 -14.31 -26.44 -11.18
CA SER A 244 -15.74 -26.71 -10.96
C SER A 244 -16.00 -28.21 -10.77
N GLY A 245 -17.00 -28.59 -9.97
CA GLY A 245 -17.38 -29.99 -9.77
C GLY A 245 -16.66 -30.64 -8.60
N GLY A 246 -16.83 -30.07 -7.41
CA GLY A 246 -16.17 -30.43 -6.17
C GLY A 246 -17.12 -31.00 -5.11
N ASN A 247 -16.71 -30.88 -3.85
CA ASN A 247 -17.42 -31.46 -2.70
C ASN A 247 -18.39 -30.48 -2.01
N GLY A 248 -18.64 -29.31 -2.62
CA GLY A 248 -19.61 -28.32 -2.17
C GLY A 248 -21.06 -28.79 -2.27
N ILE A 249 -21.94 -28.20 -1.46
CA ILE A 249 -23.37 -28.54 -1.42
C ILE A 249 -24.11 -28.20 -2.72
N THR A 250 -23.54 -27.31 -3.52
CA THR A 250 -23.98 -26.86 -4.86
C THR A 250 -23.25 -27.57 -6.00
N ASP A 251 -22.45 -28.60 -5.71
CA ASP A 251 -21.45 -29.23 -6.59
C ASP A 251 -20.24 -28.31 -6.93
N SER A 252 -20.07 -27.20 -6.20
CA SER A 252 -18.92 -26.28 -6.24
C SER A 252 -17.63 -26.88 -5.67
N ASP A 253 -16.49 -26.29 -6.01
CA ASP A 253 -15.19 -26.59 -5.39
C ASP A 253 -14.74 -25.36 -4.58
N GLU A 254 -15.22 -25.30 -3.34
CA GLU A 254 -14.96 -24.17 -2.41
C GLU A 254 -13.46 -23.95 -2.16
N THR A 255 -12.65 -25.00 -2.31
CA THR A 255 -11.18 -24.88 -2.16
C THR A 255 -10.51 -24.15 -3.33
N SER A 256 -11.25 -23.86 -4.40
CA SER A 256 -10.78 -23.20 -5.61
C SER A 256 -11.12 -21.70 -5.67
N GLU A 257 -11.84 -21.19 -4.66
CA GLU A 257 -12.15 -19.77 -4.52
C GLU A 257 -10.86 -18.95 -4.46
N ASN A 258 -10.86 -17.81 -5.18
CA ASN A 258 -9.74 -16.90 -5.14
C ASN A 258 -9.91 -15.84 -4.04
N LEU A 259 -9.58 -16.24 -2.81
CA LEU A 259 -9.78 -15.46 -1.58
C LEU A 259 -9.09 -14.07 -1.59
N ASP A 260 -8.00 -13.90 -2.34
CA ASP A 260 -7.32 -12.60 -2.51
C ASP A 260 -8.16 -11.54 -3.26
N THR A 261 -9.22 -11.97 -3.95
CA THR A 261 -10.12 -11.09 -4.72
C THR A 261 -11.52 -11.02 -4.13
N THR A 262 -11.92 -12.00 -3.34
CA THR A 262 -13.27 -12.10 -2.77
C THR A 262 -13.33 -11.64 -1.33
N PHE A 263 -12.18 -11.50 -0.65
CA PHE A 263 -12.05 -10.89 0.68
C PHE A 263 -11.09 -9.70 0.69
N THR A 264 -11.24 -8.85 1.71
CA THR A 264 -10.31 -7.76 2.01
C THR A 264 -10.16 -7.57 3.52
N GLU A 265 -9.09 -6.92 3.97
CA GLU A 265 -8.98 -6.48 5.37
C GLU A 265 -9.71 -5.14 5.57
N ALA A 266 -10.60 -5.07 6.56
CA ALA A 266 -11.41 -3.87 6.84
C ALA A 266 -11.63 -3.66 8.35
N ASP A 267 -12.16 -2.49 8.71
CA ASP A 267 -12.65 -2.25 10.08
C ASP A 267 -13.78 -3.24 10.40
N VAL A 268 -13.75 -3.81 11.60
CA VAL A 268 -14.76 -4.77 12.09
C VAL A 268 -16.19 -4.22 12.00
N THR A 269 -17.12 -4.99 11.43
CA THR A 269 -18.54 -4.64 11.25
C THR A 269 -19.49 -5.77 11.64
N PRO A 270 -19.39 -6.33 12.86
CA PRO A 270 -20.25 -7.45 13.25
C PRO A 270 -21.74 -7.13 13.12
N ASN A 271 -22.51 -8.16 12.78
CA ASN A 271 -23.95 -8.13 12.48
C ASN A 271 -24.33 -7.16 11.34
N ALA A 272 -23.40 -6.82 10.44
CA ALA A 272 -23.64 -5.85 9.37
C ALA A 272 -22.88 -6.20 8.09
N ALA A 273 -23.33 -5.63 6.97
CA ALA A 273 -22.63 -5.78 5.70
C ALA A 273 -21.30 -5.02 5.70
N TYR A 274 -20.32 -5.56 4.97
CA TYR A 274 -19.12 -4.81 4.60
C TYR A 274 -19.51 -3.46 4.00
N VAL A 275 -18.90 -2.41 4.54
CA VAL A 275 -18.96 -1.07 3.98
C VAL A 275 -17.58 -0.75 3.46
N ALA A 276 -17.43 -0.72 2.14
CA ALA A 276 -16.19 -0.27 1.53
C ALA A 276 -15.79 1.09 2.12
N PRO A 277 -14.55 1.26 2.61
CA PRO A 277 -14.08 2.56 3.01
C PRO A 277 -14.25 3.51 1.81
N PRO A 278 -14.53 4.81 2.05
CA PRO A 278 -14.50 5.79 0.98
C PRO A 278 -13.16 5.65 0.24
N PRO A 279 -13.12 5.70 -1.10
CA PRO A 279 -11.86 5.59 -1.82
C PRO A 279 -10.91 6.66 -1.28
N THR A 280 -9.62 6.34 -1.16
CA THR A 280 -8.63 7.38 -0.89
C THR A 280 -8.56 8.26 -2.12
N ALA A 281 -8.62 9.58 -1.94
CA ALA A 281 -8.51 10.52 -3.05
C ALA A 281 -7.23 10.21 -3.85
N PRO A 282 -7.29 10.08 -5.19
CA PRO A 282 -6.12 9.75 -5.99
C PRO A 282 -5.09 10.91 -5.93
N ASN A 283 -3.80 10.61 -6.00
CA ASN A 283 -2.77 11.66 -6.08
C ASN A 283 -2.75 12.23 -7.50
N VAL A 284 -3.55 13.29 -7.73
CA VAL A 284 -3.72 13.97 -9.01
C VAL A 284 -3.81 15.47 -8.78
N ILE A 285 -3.04 16.23 -9.56
CA ILE A 285 -2.99 17.70 -9.50
C ILE A 285 -3.13 18.30 -10.90
N ILE A 286 -3.43 19.60 -10.98
CA ILE A 286 -3.44 20.36 -12.22
C ILE A 286 -1.99 20.62 -12.62
N ASN A 287 -1.59 20.25 -13.83
CA ASN A 287 -0.22 20.39 -14.32
C ASN A 287 -0.05 21.56 -15.27
N GLU A 288 -0.99 21.73 -16.20
CA GLU A 288 -0.91 22.74 -17.26
C GLU A 288 -2.31 23.20 -17.67
N VAL A 289 -2.50 24.50 -17.84
CA VAL A 289 -3.76 25.10 -18.32
C VAL A 289 -3.45 26.16 -19.38
N ASP A 290 -4.05 26.02 -20.55
CA ASP A 290 -4.02 27.01 -21.64
C ASP A 290 -5.46 27.49 -21.86
N ALA A 291 -5.75 28.72 -21.44
CA ALA A 291 -7.09 29.29 -21.53
C ALA A 291 -7.22 30.35 -22.62
N VAL A 292 -6.11 30.89 -23.14
CA VAL A 292 -6.14 32.03 -24.07
C VAL A 292 -5.80 31.63 -25.51
N SER A 293 -5.08 30.54 -25.73
CA SER A 293 -4.68 30.15 -27.08
C SER A 293 -5.87 29.69 -27.93
N THR A 294 -5.61 29.37 -29.20
CA THR A 294 -6.66 28.81 -30.07
C THR A 294 -7.04 27.38 -29.72
N THR A 295 -6.30 26.76 -28.79
CA THR A 295 -6.41 25.35 -28.43
C THR A 295 -6.35 25.24 -26.92
N GLU A 296 -7.53 25.18 -26.29
CA GLU A 296 -7.64 25.16 -24.85
C GLU A 296 -7.54 23.76 -24.28
N PHE A 297 -6.90 23.66 -23.12
CA PHE A 297 -6.85 22.42 -22.37
C PHE A 297 -6.56 22.63 -20.89
N ILE A 298 -6.88 21.59 -20.14
CA ILE A 298 -6.47 21.34 -18.76
C ILE A 298 -5.76 19.99 -18.79
N GLU A 299 -4.52 19.97 -18.35
CA GLU A 299 -3.75 18.76 -18.15
C GLU A 299 -3.63 18.47 -16.67
N LEU A 300 -3.86 17.21 -16.29
CA LEU A 300 -3.62 16.70 -14.95
C LEU A 300 -2.37 15.84 -14.94
N TYR A 301 -1.65 15.85 -13.81
CA TYR A 301 -0.50 14.98 -13.56
C TYR A 301 -0.64 14.28 -12.21
N GLY A 302 -0.25 13.02 -12.14
CA GLY A 302 -0.40 12.23 -10.93
C GLY A 302 0.07 10.78 -11.09
N THR A 303 -0.34 9.92 -10.15
CA THR A 303 0.01 8.50 -10.17
C THR A 303 -0.49 7.82 -11.45
N ALA A 304 0.43 7.17 -12.18
CA ALA A 304 0.11 6.46 -13.41
C ALA A 304 -0.98 5.39 -13.20
N ASN A 305 -1.95 5.32 -14.13
CA ASN A 305 -3.11 4.43 -14.07
C ASN A 305 -4.02 4.60 -12.84
N ALA A 306 -3.88 5.66 -12.04
CA ALA A 306 -4.78 5.90 -10.92
C ALA A 306 -6.24 6.04 -11.38
N SER A 307 -7.16 5.42 -10.64
CA SER A 307 -8.60 5.55 -10.87
C SER A 307 -9.05 6.98 -10.56
N LEU A 308 -9.84 7.55 -11.47
CA LEU A 308 -10.48 8.86 -11.30
C LEU A 308 -11.96 8.71 -10.89
N THR A 309 -12.29 7.59 -10.27
CA THR A 309 -13.64 7.37 -9.70
C THR A 309 -13.92 8.40 -8.62
N ASP A 310 -15.10 9.04 -8.70
CA ASP A 310 -15.50 10.15 -7.82
C ASP A 310 -14.57 11.38 -7.88
N VAL A 311 -13.88 11.59 -9.00
CA VAL A 311 -13.14 12.83 -9.27
C VAL A 311 -13.94 13.71 -10.25
N ALA A 312 -14.07 14.99 -9.91
CA ALA A 312 -14.70 16.00 -10.77
C ALA A 312 -13.79 17.23 -10.92
N VAL A 313 -13.71 17.76 -12.15
CA VAL A 313 -13.10 19.07 -12.42
C VAL A 313 -14.22 20.11 -12.53
N VAL A 314 -14.13 21.16 -11.73
CA VAL A 314 -15.15 22.22 -11.63
C VAL A 314 -14.53 23.53 -12.04
N LEU A 315 -15.19 24.25 -12.95
CA LEU A 315 -14.71 25.51 -13.49
C LEU A 315 -15.51 26.68 -12.90
N TYR A 316 -14.81 27.67 -12.36
CA TYR A 316 -15.38 28.86 -11.74
C TYR A 316 -15.07 30.12 -12.54
N GLN A 317 -16.04 31.02 -12.63
CA GLN A 317 -15.90 32.34 -13.23
C GLN A 317 -15.71 33.42 -12.16
N GLY A 318 -14.78 34.36 -12.34
CA GLY A 318 -14.53 35.45 -11.38
C GLY A 318 -15.50 36.62 -11.49
N SER A 319 -16.46 36.60 -12.42
CA SER A 319 -17.45 37.68 -12.50
C SER A 319 -18.46 37.67 -11.34
N ASP A 320 -18.72 36.49 -10.76
CA ASP A 320 -19.62 36.27 -9.62
C ASP A 320 -19.29 35.04 -8.76
N ASP A 321 -18.10 34.45 -8.93
CA ASP A 321 -17.57 33.31 -8.16
C ASP A 321 -18.44 32.05 -8.21
N THR A 322 -19.13 31.85 -9.32
CA THR A 322 -20.00 30.69 -9.53
C THR A 322 -19.44 29.66 -10.50
N ILE A 323 -19.92 28.42 -10.36
CA ILE A 323 -19.58 27.30 -11.24
C ILE A 323 -20.19 27.53 -12.62
N TYR A 324 -19.39 27.53 -13.70
CA TYR A 324 -19.90 27.63 -15.07
C TYR A 324 -19.79 26.32 -15.86
N ASP A 325 -18.93 25.38 -15.46
CA ASP A 325 -18.86 24.03 -16.03
C ASP A 325 -18.42 22.98 -15.00
N ILE A 326 -18.81 21.72 -15.25
CA ILE A 326 -18.51 20.55 -14.41
C ILE A 326 -18.15 19.38 -15.32
N ILE A 327 -16.96 18.83 -15.13
CA ILE A 327 -16.40 17.73 -15.92
C ILE A 327 -16.27 16.50 -15.01
N ASP A 328 -17.07 15.47 -15.29
CA ASP A 328 -17.05 14.21 -14.55
C ASP A 328 -15.96 13.28 -15.08
N LEU A 329 -15.03 12.87 -14.22
CA LEU A 329 -13.95 11.94 -14.56
C LEU A 329 -14.24 10.51 -14.09
N SER A 330 -15.41 10.28 -13.47
CA SER A 330 -15.76 8.98 -12.88
C SER A 330 -15.72 7.85 -13.91
N GLY A 331 -15.02 6.76 -13.57
CA GLY A 331 -14.85 5.59 -14.44
C GLY A 331 -13.73 5.72 -15.48
N LEU A 332 -12.96 6.81 -15.44
CA LEU A 332 -11.72 6.98 -16.20
C LEU A 332 -10.49 6.71 -15.32
N ASN A 333 -9.32 6.60 -15.94
CA ASN A 333 -8.04 6.43 -15.26
C ASN A 333 -7.02 7.41 -15.82
N MET A 334 -6.03 7.80 -15.01
CA MET A 334 -4.82 8.47 -15.47
C MET A 334 -4.10 7.65 -16.55
N GLY A 335 -3.37 8.30 -17.44
CA GLY A 335 -2.49 7.65 -18.40
C GLY A 335 -1.40 6.82 -17.72
N SER A 336 -0.81 5.87 -18.45
CA SER A 336 0.29 5.03 -17.95
C SER A 336 1.60 5.81 -17.73
N ASP A 337 1.66 7.03 -18.26
CA ASP A 337 2.74 8.01 -18.12
C ASP A 337 2.45 9.07 -17.05
N GLY A 338 1.30 8.98 -16.35
CA GLY A 338 0.91 9.91 -15.30
C GLY A 338 0.16 11.15 -15.78
N TYR A 339 -0.12 11.28 -17.08
CA TYR A 339 -0.84 12.43 -17.65
C TYR A 339 -2.31 12.11 -17.93
N PHE A 340 -3.17 13.13 -17.87
CA PHE A 340 -4.56 13.05 -18.30
C PHE A 340 -4.99 14.38 -18.90
N LEU A 341 -5.49 14.36 -20.14
CA LEU A 341 -5.79 15.55 -20.91
C LEU A 341 -7.30 15.76 -21.05
N ILE A 342 -7.73 16.96 -20.68
CA ILE A 342 -9.05 17.50 -20.93
C ILE A 342 -8.87 18.66 -21.90
N GLY A 343 -9.44 18.61 -23.10
CA GLY A 343 -9.17 19.66 -24.08
C GLY A 343 -10.07 19.63 -25.29
N ASP A 344 -9.79 20.50 -26.25
CA ASP A 344 -10.54 20.49 -27.48
C ASP A 344 -10.25 19.24 -28.36
N SER A 345 -11.12 19.00 -29.34
CA SER A 345 -11.01 17.82 -30.23
C SER A 345 -9.76 17.78 -31.12
N SER A 346 -8.99 18.86 -31.23
CA SER A 346 -7.76 18.91 -32.01
C SER A 346 -6.56 18.29 -31.29
N LEU A 347 -6.63 18.15 -29.97
CA LEU A 347 -5.57 17.58 -29.11
C LEU A 347 -5.68 16.07 -28.86
N THR A 348 -6.74 15.41 -29.35
CA THR A 348 -7.05 14.00 -29.02
C THR A 348 -7.05 13.66 -27.52
N PRO A 349 -7.78 14.42 -26.68
CA PRO A 349 -7.80 14.24 -25.22
C PRO A 349 -8.64 13.04 -24.77
N GLU A 350 -8.41 12.58 -23.54
CA GLU A 350 -9.28 11.61 -22.85
C GLU A 350 -10.69 12.15 -22.65
N VAL A 351 -10.81 13.45 -22.34
CA VAL A 351 -12.10 14.16 -22.24
C VAL A 351 -12.12 15.35 -23.21
N THR A 352 -13.07 15.32 -24.15
CA THR A 352 -13.22 16.41 -25.12
C THR A 352 -14.19 17.48 -24.59
N ILE A 353 -13.71 18.73 -24.51
CA ILE A 353 -14.51 19.92 -24.24
C ILE A 353 -14.72 20.76 -25.51
N PRO A 354 -15.77 21.61 -25.58
CA PRO A 354 -15.93 22.58 -26.67
C PRO A 354 -14.75 23.56 -26.77
N VAL A 355 -14.54 24.14 -27.96
CA VAL A 355 -13.57 25.23 -28.14
C VAL A 355 -14.11 26.51 -27.48
N ASN A 356 -13.26 27.27 -26.78
CA ASN A 356 -13.61 28.43 -25.95
C ASN A 356 -14.51 28.05 -24.76
N THR A 357 -14.19 26.93 -24.12
CA THR A 357 -14.79 26.52 -22.84
C THR A 357 -14.13 27.26 -21.69
N LEU A 358 -12.80 27.40 -21.72
CA LEU A 358 -12.10 28.14 -20.68
C LEU A 358 -12.33 29.65 -20.88
N HIS A 359 -12.30 30.41 -19.79
CA HIS A 359 -12.54 31.84 -19.85
C HIS A 359 -11.21 32.58 -19.76
N ASP A 360 -10.96 33.52 -20.67
CA ASP A 360 -9.77 34.39 -20.65
C ASP A 360 -9.77 35.40 -19.48
N ASP A 361 -10.81 35.48 -18.65
CA ASP A 361 -10.88 36.40 -17.51
C ASP A 361 -10.37 35.76 -16.21
N ALA A 362 -10.47 36.48 -15.09
CA ALA A 362 -10.17 35.89 -13.78
C ALA A 362 -11.12 34.70 -13.56
N SER A 363 -10.57 33.50 -13.49
CA SER A 363 -11.30 32.23 -13.46
C SER A 363 -10.49 31.17 -12.73
N ALA A 364 -11.10 30.02 -12.43
CA ALA A 364 -10.40 28.93 -11.77
C ALA A 364 -10.75 27.54 -12.32
N VAL A 365 -9.75 26.67 -12.34
CA VAL A 365 -9.90 25.21 -12.48
C VAL A 365 -9.70 24.61 -11.09
N ALA A 366 -10.60 23.74 -10.64
CA ALA A 366 -10.49 23.05 -9.36
C ALA A 366 -10.85 21.56 -9.49
N ILE A 367 -10.05 20.71 -8.85
CA ILE A 367 -10.26 19.25 -8.78
C ILE A 367 -10.88 18.91 -7.42
N TYR A 368 -11.96 18.14 -7.43
CA TYR A 368 -12.64 17.66 -6.23
C TYR A 368 -12.68 16.14 -6.20
N PHE A 369 -12.49 15.59 -5.01
CA PHE A 369 -12.79 14.19 -4.73
C PHE A 369 -14.25 14.07 -4.30
N SER A 370 -15.15 14.31 -5.24
CA SER A 370 -16.59 14.21 -5.04
C SER A 370 -17.27 13.90 -6.37
N ASN A 371 -18.36 13.14 -6.31
CA ASN A 371 -19.16 12.84 -7.49
C ASN A 371 -19.65 14.14 -8.17
N ALA A 372 -19.52 14.22 -9.49
CA ALA A 372 -19.92 15.42 -10.26
C ALA A 372 -21.38 15.86 -10.02
N SER A 373 -22.27 14.93 -9.66
CA SER A 373 -23.67 15.24 -9.34
C SER A 373 -23.87 16.07 -8.06
N ASN A 374 -22.85 16.21 -7.21
CA ASN A 374 -22.87 17.06 -6.03
C ASN A 374 -22.69 18.56 -6.38
N PHE A 375 -22.25 18.87 -7.60
CA PHE A 375 -22.08 20.23 -8.08
C PHE A 375 -23.26 20.66 -8.96
N THR A 376 -23.49 21.96 -9.09
CA THR A 376 -24.55 22.51 -9.94
C THR A 376 -24.06 23.80 -10.60
N ILE A 377 -24.30 23.94 -11.90
CA ILE A 377 -24.01 25.17 -12.65
C ILE A 377 -24.73 26.37 -11.99
N GLY A 378 -23.99 27.46 -11.75
CA GLY A 378 -24.39 28.63 -10.98
C GLY A 378 -24.30 28.44 -9.46
N GLY A 379 -23.79 27.30 -9.00
CA GLY A 379 -23.49 27.04 -7.59
C GLY A 379 -22.34 27.91 -7.08
N SER A 380 -22.31 28.17 -5.77
CA SER A 380 -21.24 28.93 -5.14
C SER A 380 -19.97 28.10 -4.97
N LEU A 381 -18.82 28.78 -4.94
CA LEU A 381 -17.53 28.23 -4.56
C LEU A 381 -17.57 27.44 -3.24
N THR A 382 -16.89 26.29 -3.22
CA THR A 382 -16.72 25.43 -2.05
C THR A 382 -15.29 24.89 -1.95
N THR A 383 -14.80 24.67 -0.74
CA THR A 383 -13.50 24.02 -0.47
C THR A 383 -13.65 22.63 0.16
N THR A 384 -14.89 22.17 0.36
CA THR A 384 -15.17 20.80 0.81
C THR A 384 -14.75 19.83 -0.29
N ASP A 385 -14.00 18.80 0.08
CA ASP A 385 -13.47 17.75 -0.80
C ASP A 385 -12.55 18.26 -1.93
N LEU A 386 -12.01 19.48 -1.79
CA LEU A 386 -11.10 20.10 -2.77
C LEU A 386 -9.72 19.43 -2.70
N MET A 387 -9.24 18.94 -3.85
CA MET A 387 -7.93 18.30 -4.01
C MET A 387 -6.87 19.30 -4.44
N ASP A 388 -7.05 19.94 -5.60
CA ASP A 388 -6.14 20.93 -6.18
C ASP A 388 -6.93 22.05 -6.86
N ALA A 389 -6.29 23.21 -7.04
CA ALA A 389 -6.87 24.31 -7.79
C ALA A 389 -5.80 25.22 -8.41
N LEU A 390 -6.14 25.81 -9.55
CA LEU A 390 -5.43 26.90 -10.20
C LEU A 390 -6.42 28.05 -10.40
N VAL A 391 -6.10 29.21 -9.84
CA VAL A 391 -6.79 30.47 -10.14
C VAL A 391 -5.91 31.22 -11.13
N TYR A 392 -6.47 31.61 -12.27
CA TYR A 392 -5.74 32.19 -13.39
C TYR A 392 -6.46 33.39 -14.00
N ASP A 393 -5.74 34.19 -14.80
CA ASP A 393 -6.26 35.28 -15.63
C ASP A 393 -5.38 35.53 -16.87
N SER A 394 -5.70 36.55 -17.67
CA SER A 394 -4.93 37.01 -18.84
C SER A 394 -4.55 38.51 -18.80
N GLY A 395 -4.28 39.03 -17.60
CA GLY A 395 -3.89 40.41 -17.32
C GLY A 395 -5.00 41.23 -16.65
N GLN A 396 -5.97 40.55 -16.05
CA GLN A 396 -7.00 41.18 -15.20
C GLN A 396 -6.45 41.37 -13.78
N ALA A 397 -7.27 41.90 -12.86
CA ALA A 397 -6.88 42.00 -11.46
C ALA A 397 -7.24 40.71 -10.72
N ASP A 398 -6.42 40.32 -9.76
CA ASP A 398 -6.64 39.15 -8.91
C ASP A 398 -8.06 39.15 -8.29
N ASP A 399 -8.72 38.00 -8.36
CA ASP A 399 -10.01 37.77 -7.73
C ASP A 399 -9.82 37.26 -6.29
N ALA A 400 -10.22 38.08 -5.32
CA ALA A 400 -9.96 37.79 -3.91
C ALA A 400 -10.79 36.60 -3.38
N GLU A 401 -11.94 36.34 -3.98
CA GLU A 401 -12.86 35.30 -3.59
C GLU A 401 -12.44 33.94 -4.18
N LEU A 402 -12.06 33.90 -5.46
CA LEU A 402 -11.50 32.69 -6.07
C LEU A 402 -10.18 32.23 -5.43
N LEU A 403 -9.35 33.16 -4.95
CA LEU A 403 -8.11 32.85 -4.22
C LEU A 403 -8.33 31.98 -2.97
N THR A 404 -9.56 31.85 -2.46
CA THR A 404 -9.88 30.93 -1.35
C THR A 404 -9.75 29.45 -1.74
N LEU A 405 -9.73 29.13 -3.04
CA LEU A 405 -9.40 27.80 -3.56
C LEU A 405 -7.93 27.46 -3.38
N LEU A 406 -7.05 28.43 -3.16
CA LEU A 406 -5.61 28.21 -2.99
C LEU A 406 -5.19 28.18 -1.51
N ASN A 407 -3.98 27.71 -1.24
CA ASN A 407 -3.38 27.86 0.08
C ASN A 407 -3.06 29.33 0.39
N ALA A 408 -3.00 29.67 1.67
CA ALA A 408 -2.77 31.06 2.10
C ALA A 408 -1.44 31.61 1.54
N GLY A 409 -1.52 32.75 0.83
CA GLY A 409 -0.36 33.45 0.28
C GLY A 409 0.04 33.05 -1.15
N GLN A 410 -0.68 32.11 -1.76
CA GLN A 410 -0.52 31.77 -3.18
C GLN A 410 -1.19 32.83 -4.07
N ALA A 411 -0.60 33.07 -5.23
CA ALA A 411 -1.06 34.11 -6.16
C ALA A 411 -1.96 33.52 -7.25
N GLN A 412 -2.83 34.37 -7.81
CA GLN A 412 -3.49 34.10 -9.08
C GLN A 412 -2.45 34.20 -10.20
N ILE A 413 -2.54 33.31 -11.20
CA ILE A 413 -1.52 33.20 -12.25
C ILE A 413 -1.99 33.89 -13.54
N ASP A 414 -1.24 34.90 -13.96
CA ASP A 414 -1.50 35.66 -15.19
C ASP A 414 -0.84 34.98 -16.40
N GLU A 415 -1.63 34.31 -17.25
CA GLU A 415 -1.18 33.68 -18.50
C GLU A 415 -0.52 34.67 -19.47
N ASN A 416 -0.85 35.96 -19.31
CA ASN A 416 -0.36 37.04 -20.14
C ASN A 416 0.75 37.87 -19.47
N ASN A 417 1.33 37.38 -18.37
CA ASN A 417 2.36 38.07 -17.59
C ASN A 417 3.56 38.53 -18.44
N ASN A 418 3.90 37.80 -19.51
CA ASN A 418 4.97 38.16 -20.45
C ASN A 418 4.46 38.67 -21.83
N SER A 419 3.17 38.97 -21.93
CA SER A 419 2.49 39.44 -23.16
C SER A 419 2.39 38.41 -24.30
N ASN A 420 2.49 37.11 -24.01
CA ASN A 420 2.45 36.03 -25.00
C ASN A 420 1.33 34.98 -24.79
N ALA A 421 0.25 35.28 -24.04
CA ALA A 421 -0.81 34.32 -23.70
C ALA A 421 -1.44 33.59 -24.92
N ALA A 422 -1.39 34.18 -26.13
CA ALA A 422 -1.89 33.50 -27.33
C ALA A 422 -1.03 32.30 -27.79
N THR A 423 0.15 32.10 -27.19
CA THR A 423 1.15 31.10 -27.60
C THR A 423 1.81 30.39 -26.41
N GLU A 424 1.33 30.65 -25.20
CA GLU A 424 1.89 30.13 -23.95
C GLU A 424 0.76 29.73 -23.01
N SER A 425 1.04 28.76 -22.14
CA SER A 425 0.15 28.19 -21.13
C SER A 425 0.68 28.46 -19.73
N ASN A 426 -0.18 28.30 -18.72
CA ASN A 426 0.21 28.26 -17.32
C ASN A 426 0.61 26.83 -16.94
N ALA A 427 1.89 26.59 -16.71
CA ALA A 427 2.39 25.23 -16.46
C ALA A 427 3.21 25.13 -15.17
N ARG A 428 3.03 24.05 -14.39
CA ARG A 428 3.90 23.72 -13.25
C ARG A 428 5.31 23.39 -13.74
N CYS A 429 6.30 23.97 -13.06
CA CYS A 429 7.69 23.78 -13.40
C CYS A 429 8.56 23.39 -12.20
N PRO A 430 9.04 22.14 -12.12
CA PRO A 430 8.77 21.01 -13.04
C PRO A 430 7.32 20.47 -12.95
N ASN A 431 6.93 19.53 -13.82
CA ASN A 431 5.62 18.85 -13.74
C ASN A 431 5.38 18.27 -12.34
N GLY A 432 4.15 18.30 -11.85
CA GLY A 432 3.83 17.78 -10.51
C GLY A 432 4.28 18.66 -9.33
N SER A 433 5.10 19.69 -9.57
CA SER A 433 5.78 20.41 -8.48
C SER A 433 4.90 21.38 -7.71
N GLY A 434 5.31 21.66 -6.48
CA GLY A 434 4.71 22.69 -5.62
C GLY A 434 3.58 22.18 -4.73
N GLY A 435 3.08 20.97 -4.97
CA GLY A 435 2.01 20.36 -4.19
C GLY A 435 0.64 21.00 -4.41
N SER A 436 -0.38 20.40 -3.80
CA SER A 436 -1.78 20.82 -3.97
C SER A 436 -2.01 22.26 -3.55
N ARG A 437 -2.76 22.98 -4.38
CA ARG A 437 -3.30 24.32 -4.17
C ARG A 437 -2.23 25.40 -4.04
N ASN A 438 -1.01 25.10 -4.46
CA ASN A 438 0.11 26.02 -4.53
C ASN A 438 0.42 26.38 -5.97
N THR A 439 0.59 27.67 -6.23
CA THR A 439 0.81 28.24 -7.57
C THR A 439 2.23 28.77 -7.78
N ALA A 440 3.07 28.75 -6.74
CA ALA A 440 4.44 29.28 -6.78
C ALA A 440 5.36 28.66 -7.87
N THR A 441 5.05 27.46 -8.35
CA THR A 441 5.82 26.76 -9.39
C THR A 441 5.27 26.94 -10.79
N TYR A 442 4.14 27.64 -10.96
CA TYR A 442 3.59 27.91 -12.28
C TYR A 442 4.39 28.97 -13.01
N ASN A 443 4.62 28.75 -14.31
CA ASN A 443 5.28 29.69 -15.21
C ASN A 443 4.53 29.72 -16.56
N GLN A 444 4.63 30.84 -17.27
CA GLN A 444 4.15 30.94 -18.65
C GLN A 444 5.18 30.26 -19.58
N VAL A 445 4.80 29.17 -20.25
CA VAL A 445 5.68 28.37 -21.11
C VAL A 445 4.98 27.97 -22.41
N SER A 446 5.73 27.45 -23.38
CA SER A 446 5.12 26.90 -24.61
C SER A 446 4.23 25.69 -24.27
N PRO A 447 3.00 25.59 -24.83
CA PRO A 447 2.07 24.54 -24.42
C PRO A 447 2.55 23.12 -24.74
N THR A 448 2.38 22.19 -23.80
CA THR A 448 2.84 20.80 -23.91
C THR A 448 1.77 19.74 -23.60
N PRO A 449 0.59 19.78 -24.25
CA PRO A 449 -0.50 18.84 -23.94
C PRO A 449 -0.08 17.38 -24.16
N ALA A 450 -0.38 16.55 -23.17
CA ALA A 450 0.00 15.14 -23.02
C ALA A 450 1.52 14.89 -23.05
N ALA A 451 2.32 15.85 -22.57
CA ALA A 451 3.77 15.75 -22.57
C ALA A 451 4.43 16.51 -21.42
N VAL A 452 5.68 16.15 -21.13
CA VAL A 452 6.49 16.84 -20.13
C VAL A 452 6.67 18.32 -20.48
N ASN A 453 6.39 19.22 -19.52
CA ASN A 453 6.76 20.64 -19.55
C ASN A 453 8.29 20.80 -19.68
N ASN A 454 8.79 20.79 -20.92
CA ASN A 454 10.23 20.76 -21.23
C ASN A 454 10.86 22.15 -21.40
N SER A 455 10.01 23.20 -21.39
CA SER A 455 10.39 24.60 -21.54
C SER A 455 10.35 25.35 -20.21
N CYS A 456 10.29 24.61 -19.10
CA CYS A 456 10.41 25.18 -17.78
C CYS A 456 11.75 25.90 -17.64
N PRO A 457 11.76 27.15 -17.18
CA PRO A 457 13.00 27.87 -16.93
C PRO A 457 13.71 27.27 -15.70
N LEU A 458 14.31 26.09 -15.84
CA LEU A 458 15.55 25.75 -15.14
C LEU A 458 16.69 26.67 -15.61
N GLU A 459 16.45 27.36 -16.74
CA GLU A 459 17.40 28.21 -17.43
C GLU A 459 18.00 29.27 -16.50
N ASP A 460 17.31 29.85 -15.51
CA ASP A 460 17.99 30.84 -14.67
C ASP A 460 19.01 30.21 -13.69
N TYR A 461 18.75 29.00 -13.19
CA TYR A 461 19.67 28.33 -12.27
C TYR A 461 20.90 27.79 -13.01
N TYR A 462 20.69 27.08 -14.13
CA TYR A 462 21.76 26.50 -14.94
C TYR A 462 22.21 27.39 -16.13
N ALA A 463 21.72 28.63 -16.26
CA ALA A 463 22.04 29.55 -17.38
C ALA A 463 23.54 29.74 -17.59
N SER A 464 24.29 29.71 -16.50
CA SER A 464 25.73 29.91 -16.53
C SER A 464 26.52 28.64 -16.83
N VAL A 465 25.86 27.48 -16.94
CA VAL A 465 26.49 26.22 -17.35
C VAL A 465 26.84 26.27 -18.83
N ASP A 466 28.09 25.98 -19.14
CA ASP A 466 28.59 25.85 -20.51
C ASP A 466 28.92 24.38 -20.82
N PRO A 467 28.06 23.66 -21.56
CA PRO A 467 28.24 22.25 -21.86
C PRO A 467 29.19 21.97 -23.04
N THR A 468 29.92 22.96 -23.56
CA THR A 468 30.71 22.82 -24.81
C THR A 468 31.80 21.76 -24.75
N ASN A 469 32.32 21.44 -23.56
CA ASN A 469 33.22 20.32 -23.33
C ASN A 469 33.21 19.91 -21.84
N ALA A 470 33.69 18.70 -21.54
CA ALA A 470 33.63 18.13 -20.20
C ALA A 470 34.28 19.00 -19.11
N THR A 471 35.45 19.60 -19.37
CA THR A 471 36.13 20.46 -18.39
C THR A 471 35.33 21.75 -18.15
N THR A 472 34.87 22.40 -19.21
CA THR A 472 34.06 23.62 -19.08
C THR A 472 32.72 23.35 -18.41
N LEU A 473 32.06 22.24 -18.74
CA LEU A 473 30.82 21.80 -18.12
C LEU A 473 31.01 21.59 -16.62
N ARG A 474 32.02 20.80 -16.24
CA ARG A 474 32.32 20.51 -14.83
C ARG A 474 32.60 21.79 -14.04
N ASN A 475 33.42 22.70 -14.58
CA ASN A 475 33.78 23.95 -13.92
C ASN A 475 32.59 24.90 -13.75
N THR A 476 31.78 25.06 -14.79
CA THR A 476 30.63 25.98 -14.74
C THR A 476 29.49 25.42 -13.90
N LEU A 477 29.32 24.09 -13.86
CA LEU A 477 28.41 23.43 -12.94
C LEU A 477 28.89 23.56 -11.48
N HIS A 478 30.17 23.33 -11.21
CA HIS A 478 30.79 23.58 -9.90
C HIS A 478 30.56 25.02 -9.45
N ASP A 479 30.72 26.01 -10.33
CA ASP A 479 30.53 27.42 -10.00
C ASP A 479 29.12 27.76 -9.52
N ILE A 480 28.10 27.01 -9.95
CA ILE A 480 26.72 27.16 -9.48
C ILE A 480 26.53 26.47 -8.14
N ILE A 481 26.89 25.19 -8.05
CA ILE A 481 26.55 24.37 -6.88
C ILE A 481 27.46 24.67 -5.68
N LYS A 482 28.64 25.29 -5.88
CA LYS A 482 29.55 25.65 -4.78
C LYS A 482 28.95 26.65 -3.77
N VAL A 483 27.95 27.43 -4.17
CA VAL A 483 27.28 28.38 -3.28
C VAL A 483 26.09 27.68 -2.63
N ALA A 484 26.34 26.95 -1.54
CA ALA A 484 25.31 26.20 -0.83
C ALA A 484 24.90 26.91 0.47
N ILE A 485 23.61 26.83 0.80
CA ILE A 485 23.09 27.14 2.12
C ILE A 485 23.54 26.00 3.04
N SER A 486 24.29 26.32 4.10
CA SER A 486 24.70 25.33 5.09
C SER A 486 23.75 25.38 6.29
N PHE A 487 23.32 24.20 6.72
CA PHE A 487 22.55 24.02 7.94
C PHE A 487 23.43 23.42 9.03
N PRO A 488 23.19 23.72 10.31
CA PRO A 488 23.96 23.10 11.38
C PRO A 488 23.80 21.59 11.40
N TYR A 489 24.85 20.89 11.80
CA TYR A 489 24.78 19.44 11.93
C TYR A 489 23.78 19.06 13.03
N SER A 490 23.84 19.69 14.20
CA SER A 490 22.83 19.53 15.25
C SER A 490 22.84 20.77 16.13
N ASN A 491 21.73 21.50 16.21
CA ASN A 491 21.66 22.78 16.94
C ASN A 491 20.47 22.89 17.91
N GLY A 492 19.50 21.96 17.86
CA GLY A 492 18.29 22.02 18.69
C GLY A 492 17.38 23.22 18.40
N ALA A 493 17.58 23.91 17.28
CA ALA A 493 16.70 24.91 16.68
C ALA A 493 15.89 24.28 15.53
N SER A 494 14.88 24.98 15.04
CA SER A 494 13.91 24.50 14.02
C SER A 494 14.44 24.49 12.59
N GLN A 495 15.75 24.30 12.38
CA GLN A 495 16.28 23.86 11.09
C GLN A 495 17.71 23.34 11.29
N ASP A 496 17.87 22.03 11.27
CA ASP A 496 19.16 21.34 11.22
C ASP A 496 19.06 20.11 10.30
N THR A 497 20.17 19.43 10.07
CA THR A 497 20.17 18.26 9.17
C THR A 497 19.25 17.11 9.63
N TRP A 498 18.82 17.04 10.90
CA TRP A 498 17.80 16.06 11.28
C TRP A 498 16.43 16.41 10.72
N GLU A 499 16.07 17.69 10.73
CA GLU A 499 14.79 18.16 10.21
C GLU A 499 14.76 18.07 8.69
N ILE A 500 15.86 18.40 8.00
CA ILE A 500 15.92 18.24 6.54
C ILE A 500 15.72 16.78 6.14
N LEU A 501 16.42 15.85 6.81
CA LEU A 501 16.33 14.43 6.52
C LEU A 501 15.02 13.80 7.01
N SER A 502 14.23 14.48 7.86
CA SER A 502 12.90 13.95 8.19
C SER A 502 12.00 13.96 6.98
N PHE A 503 12.06 15.06 6.21
CA PHE A 503 11.30 15.22 4.96
C PHE A 503 11.98 14.51 3.79
N ALA A 504 13.29 14.67 3.62
CA ALA A 504 14.00 14.11 2.47
C ALA A 504 14.03 12.57 2.45
N ASP A 505 13.98 11.93 3.61
CA ASP A 505 13.91 10.46 3.74
C ASP A 505 12.56 10.01 4.33
N GLU A 506 11.49 10.80 4.15
CA GLU A 506 10.15 10.46 4.63
C GLU A 506 9.66 9.15 4.02
N ASP A 507 8.93 8.36 4.80
CA ASP A 507 8.24 7.18 4.28
C ASP A 507 6.94 7.60 3.58
N HIS A 508 6.94 7.60 2.25
CA HIS A 508 5.77 7.94 1.43
C HIS A 508 4.59 6.95 1.52
N ASN A 509 4.66 5.94 2.39
CA ASN A 509 3.54 5.08 2.69
C ASN A 509 2.49 5.82 3.54
N THR A 510 1.36 6.16 2.93
CA THR A 510 0.24 6.86 3.58
C THR A 510 -0.42 6.09 4.73
N ALA A 511 -0.11 4.79 4.90
CA ALA A 511 -0.53 4.02 6.06
C ALA A 511 0.35 4.26 7.31
N VAL A 512 1.57 4.76 7.11
CA VAL A 512 2.57 5.02 8.15
C VAL A 512 2.74 6.52 8.37
N ASP A 513 2.71 7.30 7.29
CA ASP A 513 2.78 8.76 7.32
C ASP A 513 1.45 9.36 6.84
N VAL A 514 0.60 9.74 7.79
CA VAL A 514 -0.78 10.16 7.51
C VAL A 514 -0.92 11.68 7.34
N ASN A 515 0.12 12.46 7.65
CA ASN A 515 0.09 13.92 7.60
C ASN A 515 1.21 14.48 6.73
N PRO A 516 0.91 14.95 5.51
CA PRO A 516 1.93 15.40 4.55
C PRO A 516 2.65 16.70 4.95
N ASN A 517 2.41 17.25 6.14
CA ASN A 517 3.06 18.46 6.65
C ASN A 517 4.07 18.17 7.76
N VAL A 518 4.12 16.93 8.27
CA VAL A 518 5.05 16.52 9.32
C VAL A 518 5.47 15.07 9.08
N SER A 519 6.76 14.82 8.96
CA SER A 519 7.25 13.45 8.78
C SER A 519 7.06 12.64 10.07
N GLU A 520 6.27 11.58 9.99
CA GLU A 520 5.98 10.66 11.09
C GLU A 520 6.92 9.45 11.08
N ALA A 521 7.40 9.06 9.89
CA ALA A 521 8.36 7.99 9.71
C ALA A 521 9.41 8.32 8.64
N VAL A 522 10.60 7.75 8.81
CA VAL A 522 11.70 7.87 7.85
C VAL A 522 12.14 6.50 7.35
N TRP A 523 12.45 6.39 6.06
CA TRP A 523 12.86 5.16 5.38
C TRP A 523 14.39 5.03 5.31
N MET A 524 14.91 3.82 5.57
CA MET A 524 16.35 3.60 5.71
C MET A 524 17.03 3.27 4.38
N VAL A 525 18.09 4.01 4.02
CA VAL A 525 18.81 3.86 2.75
C VAL A 525 19.37 2.45 2.48
N TYR A 526 19.76 1.70 3.52
CA TYR A 526 20.37 0.38 3.39
C TYR A 526 19.52 -0.78 3.90
N LYS A 527 18.30 -0.53 4.40
CA LYS A 527 17.44 -1.57 4.96
C LYS A 527 16.02 -1.24 4.54
N ASN A 528 15.24 -2.19 4.01
CA ASN A 528 13.82 -1.93 3.70
C ASN A 528 13.01 -1.81 5.00
N ASN A 529 13.19 -0.71 5.71
CA ASN A 529 12.50 -0.46 6.95
C ASN A 529 12.36 1.03 7.17
N SER A 530 11.26 1.37 7.82
CA SER A 530 11.00 2.70 8.32
C SER A 530 11.03 2.71 9.85
N TYR A 531 11.44 3.83 10.41
CA TYR A 531 11.35 4.06 11.85
C TYR A 531 10.52 5.31 12.09
N THR A 532 9.71 5.29 13.15
CA THR A 532 9.06 6.51 13.64
C THR A 532 10.12 7.59 13.88
N TYR A 533 9.92 8.75 13.26
CA TYR A 533 10.86 9.84 13.35
C TYR A 533 10.78 10.49 14.74
N ASN A 534 11.91 10.47 15.45
CA ASN A 534 12.06 11.02 16.79
C ASN A 534 13.26 11.99 16.88
N GLY A 535 13.64 12.59 15.74
CA GLY A 535 14.82 13.45 15.64
C GLY A 535 16.14 12.70 15.90
N GLY A 536 17.17 13.45 16.28
CA GLY A 536 18.47 12.88 16.65
C GLY A 536 18.52 12.28 18.06
N GLY A 537 19.53 11.44 18.34
CA GLY A 537 19.78 10.92 19.69
C GLY A 537 20.11 9.43 19.73
N GLN A 538 19.58 8.73 20.74
CA GLN A 538 19.73 7.28 20.90
C GLN A 538 18.58 6.56 20.17
N GLN A 539 18.59 6.64 18.84
CA GLN A 539 17.59 6.02 17.95
C GLN A 539 18.14 4.72 17.33
N PRO A 540 17.27 3.84 16.79
CA PRO A 540 17.72 2.67 16.01
C PRO A 540 18.32 3.07 14.65
N TYR A 541 18.10 4.30 14.21
CA TYR A 541 18.70 4.90 13.03
C TYR A 541 19.69 6.02 13.38
N ASN A 542 20.53 6.37 12.42
CA ASN A 542 21.40 7.53 12.44
C ASN A 542 21.52 8.13 11.03
N ARG A 543 22.30 9.21 10.91
CA ARG A 543 22.61 9.81 9.61
C ARG A 543 23.79 9.08 9.00
N GLU A 544 23.59 8.61 7.79
CA GLU A 544 24.61 8.09 6.91
C GLU A 544 25.24 9.24 6.13
N HIS A 545 26.57 9.24 6.07
CA HIS A 545 27.33 10.09 5.16
C HIS A 545 27.72 9.23 3.97
N THR A 546 26.95 9.26 2.89
CA THR A 546 27.25 8.44 1.71
C THR A 546 28.63 8.76 1.12
N TRP A 547 29.20 9.93 1.41
CA TRP A 547 30.64 10.13 1.39
C TRP A 547 31.22 10.08 2.82
N PRO A 548 31.90 8.99 3.25
CA PRO A 548 32.30 8.83 4.64
C PRO A 548 33.21 9.97 5.10
N GLN A 549 32.94 10.56 6.26
CA GLN A 549 33.77 11.65 6.82
C GLN A 549 35.26 11.25 6.94
N SER A 550 35.58 9.97 7.15
CA SER A 550 36.97 9.49 7.16
C SER A 550 37.72 9.62 5.83
N ARG A 551 37.03 10.02 4.74
CA ARG A 551 37.56 10.10 3.38
C ARG A 551 37.65 11.54 2.88
N GLY A 552 38.64 12.28 3.38
CA GLY A 552 39.02 13.60 2.84
C GLY A 552 38.61 14.79 3.71
N PHE A 553 37.75 14.60 4.71
CA PHE A 553 37.34 15.66 5.63
C PHE A 553 38.46 15.88 6.67
N HIS A 554 38.75 17.11 7.07
CA HIS A 554 39.84 17.40 8.00
C HIS A 554 39.43 17.17 9.46
N GLU A 555 40.38 16.81 10.34
CA GLU A 555 40.10 16.50 11.76
C GLU A 555 39.48 17.70 12.53
N ASP A 556 39.76 18.93 12.10
CA ASP A 556 39.20 20.17 12.67
C ASP A 556 37.78 20.49 12.11
N ASP A 557 37.31 19.77 11.09
CA ASP A 557 35.98 19.91 10.44
C ASP A 557 34.87 19.16 11.19
N MET A 558 35.21 18.46 12.28
CA MET A 558 34.24 17.78 13.15
C MET A 558 33.49 18.72 14.11
N GLY A 559 33.68 20.04 13.96
CA GLY A 559 32.84 21.09 14.55
C GLY A 559 31.43 21.16 13.92
N THR A 560 30.52 21.94 14.52
CA THR A 560 29.07 21.85 14.26
C THR A 560 28.59 22.30 12.87
N ASP A 561 29.44 22.88 12.01
CA ASP A 561 28.96 23.66 10.84
C ASP A 561 29.90 23.60 9.60
N ASN A 562 30.51 22.44 9.29
CA ASN A 562 31.26 22.25 8.04
C ASN A 562 30.31 21.90 6.89
N SER A 563 30.34 22.65 5.78
CA SER A 563 29.42 22.46 4.65
C SER A 563 29.46 21.04 4.07
N ALA A 564 30.64 20.44 3.84
CA ALA A 564 30.73 19.07 3.34
C ALA A 564 30.10 18.05 4.28
N ARG A 565 30.14 18.31 5.59
CA ARG A 565 29.54 17.43 6.59
C ARG A 565 28.03 17.59 6.70
N THR A 566 27.53 18.79 6.48
CA THR A 566 26.12 19.15 6.65
C THR A 566 25.34 19.17 5.34
N ASP A 567 26.02 18.95 4.21
CA ASP A 567 25.40 18.89 2.89
C ASP A 567 24.37 17.75 2.83
N ALA A 568 23.11 18.13 2.67
CA ALA A 568 21.99 17.19 2.69
C ALA A 568 21.93 16.31 1.43
N HIS A 569 22.61 16.67 0.33
CA HIS A 569 22.59 15.87 -0.90
C HIS A 569 23.35 14.53 -0.80
N HIS A 570 24.09 14.30 0.28
CA HIS A 570 24.77 13.02 0.52
C HIS A 570 24.51 12.45 1.92
N LEU A 571 23.72 13.16 2.72
CA LEU A 571 23.21 12.67 3.99
C LEU A 571 21.93 11.89 3.75
N MET A 572 21.79 10.74 4.38
CA MET A 572 20.59 9.90 4.30
C MET A 572 20.30 9.26 5.67
N MET A 573 19.06 8.91 5.95
CA MET A 573 18.69 8.13 7.13
C MET A 573 19.10 6.66 6.94
N SER A 574 19.78 6.10 7.92
CA SER A 574 20.20 4.70 7.90
C SER A 574 19.97 4.02 9.23
N ASP A 575 19.60 2.75 9.17
CA ASP A 575 19.71 1.86 10.32
C ASP A 575 21.16 1.87 10.82
N LYS A 576 21.34 2.01 12.14
CA LYS A 576 22.66 2.22 12.74
C LYS A 576 23.61 1.05 12.50
N ASP A 577 23.09 -0.18 12.43
CA ASP A 577 23.90 -1.39 12.30
C ASP A 577 24.31 -1.56 10.83
N TYR A 578 23.41 -1.25 9.90
CA TYR A 578 23.74 -1.19 8.47
C TYR A 578 24.77 -0.10 8.17
N ASN A 579 24.61 1.10 8.73
CA ASN A 579 25.58 2.18 8.62
C ASN A 579 26.95 1.72 9.19
N TYR A 580 26.95 1.09 10.37
CA TYR A 580 28.18 0.56 10.97
C TYR A 580 28.90 -0.44 10.06
N ILE A 581 28.16 -1.34 9.40
CA ILE A 581 28.75 -2.32 8.48
C ILE A 581 29.21 -1.68 7.18
N ARG A 582 28.47 -0.70 6.65
CA ARG A 582 28.88 0.09 5.50
C ARG A 582 30.24 0.76 5.75
N ASN A 583 30.42 1.32 6.95
CA ASN A 583 31.69 1.88 7.41
C ASN A 583 32.24 2.94 6.42
N ASN A 584 33.50 2.83 6.01
CA ASN A 584 34.14 3.68 5.02
C ASN A 584 34.46 2.94 3.71
N LYS A 585 33.74 1.86 3.41
CA LYS A 585 33.94 1.07 2.19
C LYS A 585 33.57 1.89 0.96
N TYR A 586 34.30 1.71 -0.13
CA TYR A 586 33.97 2.40 -1.39
C TYR A 586 32.86 1.66 -2.14
N TYR A 587 32.06 2.40 -2.92
CA TYR A 587 31.02 1.81 -3.75
C TYR A 587 31.60 1.13 -4.98
N ASP A 588 31.19 -0.12 -5.18
CA ASP A 588 31.43 -0.93 -6.38
C ASP A 588 30.47 -2.14 -6.36
N ASN A 589 30.40 -2.91 -7.44
CA ASN A 589 29.71 -4.20 -7.46
C ASN A 589 30.54 -5.24 -6.70
N CYS A 590 29.93 -5.94 -5.74
CA CYS A 590 30.55 -6.98 -4.93
C CYS A 590 30.05 -8.37 -5.36
N ASP A 591 30.45 -8.79 -6.56
CA ASP A 591 30.05 -10.07 -7.15
C ASP A 591 30.80 -11.26 -6.51
N PRO A 592 30.11 -12.18 -5.80
CA PRO A 592 30.73 -13.36 -5.18
C PRO A 592 31.40 -14.32 -6.18
N SER A 593 31.05 -14.24 -7.47
CA SER A 593 31.70 -15.01 -8.53
C SER A 593 33.08 -14.47 -8.90
N ASN A 594 33.32 -13.17 -8.66
CA ASN A 594 34.60 -12.50 -8.89
C ASN A 594 35.43 -12.38 -7.60
N ASP A 595 34.78 -12.17 -6.45
CA ASP A 595 35.40 -12.13 -5.13
C ASP A 595 34.57 -12.92 -4.11
N VAL A 596 35.04 -14.11 -3.74
CA VAL A 596 34.38 -15.01 -2.79
C VAL A 596 34.23 -14.44 -1.38
N THR A 597 34.87 -13.30 -1.07
CA THR A 597 34.69 -12.59 0.21
C THR A 597 33.50 -11.65 0.21
N CYS A 598 32.87 -11.40 -0.95
CA CYS A 598 31.60 -10.69 -1.04
C CYS A 598 30.48 -11.55 -0.46
N THR A 599 29.80 -10.99 0.54
CA THR A 599 28.67 -11.63 1.21
C THR A 599 27.49 -10.67 1.26
N ASN A 600 26.27 -11.21 1.24
CA ASN A 600 25.08 -10.45 1.62
C ASN A 600 25.27 -9.96 3.07
N ASN A 601 24.88 -8.71 3.35
CA ASN A 601 25.06 -8.02 4.62
C ASN A 601 24.18 -8.55 5.79
N VAL A 602 24.12 -9.88 5.99
CA VAL A 602 23.26 -10.58 6.96
C VAL A 602 23.78 -10.57 8.41
N SER A 603 24.66 -9.64 8.78
CA SER A 603 25.33 -9.65 10.11
C SER A 603 24.91 -8.51 11.06
N ALA A 604 24.10 -7.55 10.62
CA ALA A 604 23.39 -6.66 11.54
C ALA A 604 22.29 -7.49 12.20
N GLY A 605 22.33 -7.64 13.52
CA GLY A 605 21.45 -8.54 14.27
C GLY A 605 19.99 -8.37 13.84
N ASP A 606 19.44 -9.44 13.29
CA ASP A 606 18.06 -9.51 12.81
C ASP A 606 17.13 -9.27 14.00
N ASP A 607 16.53 -8.08 14.06
CA ASP A 607 15.39 -7.83 14.92
C ASP A 607 14.18 -8.40 14.19
N THR A 608 13.85 -9.65 14.49
CA THR A 608 12.65 -10.35 14.00
C THR A 608 11.35 -9.72 14.54
N ASN A 609 11.37 -8.44 14.92
CA ASN A 609 10.40 -7.83 15.83
C ASN A 609 10.09 -6.35 15.53
N ILE A 610 10.39 -5.86 14.33
CA ILE A 610 9.74 -4.66 13.81
C ILE A 610 9.11 -5.04 12.47
N GLN A 611 7.77 -5.02 12.42
CA GLN A 611 7.01 -5.05 11.18
C GLN A 611 7.40 -3.82 10.38
N THR A 612 8.31 -4.02 9.44
CA THR A 612 8.69 -3.05 8.44
C THR A 612 7.62 -3.17 7.36
N ILE A 613 6.72 -2.19 7.22
CA ILE A 613 5.84 -2.17 6.06
C ILE A 613 6.77 -1.89 4.87
N GLU A 614 7.08 -2.95 4.14
CA GLU A 614 7.98 -2.90 3.00
C GLU A 614 7.39 -1.94 1.96
N TYR A 615 8.10 -0.85 1.67
CA TYR A 615 7.78 -0.04 0.50
C TYR A 615 8.00 -0.91 -0.74
N SER A 616 6.92 -1.25 -1.42
CA SER A 616 6.91 -2.17 -2.57
C SER A 616 6.90 -1.43 -3.91
N GLY A 617 6.99 -0.09 -3.93
CA GLY A 617 6.90 0.75 -5.13
C GLY A 617 5.59 0.62 -5.92
N THR A 618 4.73 -0.34 -5.56
CA THR A 618 3.38 -0.67 -6.01
C THR A 618 2.90 -1.80 -5.09
N VAL A 619 1.62 -1.80 -4.69
CA VAL A 619 1.00 -2.69 -3.68
C VAL A 619 0.99 -4.21 -4.05
N SER A 620 1.89 -4.68 -4.91
CA SER A 620 2.02 -6.10 -5.33
C SER A 620 3.44 -6.52 -5.78
N GLY A 621 4.49 -5.86 -5.27
CA GLY A 621 5.88 -6.21 -5.59
C GLY A 621 6.56 -7.04 -4.49
N PRO A 622 7.43 -8.04 -4.82
CA PRO A 622 8.21 -8.75 -3.80
C PRO A 622 9.16 -7.79 -3.08
N ALA A 623 9.33 -8.01 -1.79
CA ALA A 623 10.22 -7.28 -0.88
C ALA A 623 11.46 -6.67 -1.56
N VAL A 624 11.52 -5.33 -1.62
CA VAL A 624 12.64 -4.62 -2.23
C VAL A 624 13.75 -4.46 -1.20
N GLY A 625 14.44 -5.57 -0.94
CA GLY A 625 15.78 -5.70 -0.37
C GLY A 625 16.07 -5.40 1.10
N GLY A 626 17.34 -5.56 1.49
CA GLY A 626 17.72 -5.73 2.91
C GLY A 626 17.43 -7.15 3.45
N ASN A 627 16.78 -8.00 2.64
CA ASN A 627 16.35 -9.34 3.05
C ASN A 627 17.49 -10.35 3.12
N THR A 628 17.33 -11.29 4.06
CA THR A 628 18.20 -12.45 4.24
C THR A 628 17.96 -13.46 3.11
N GLY A 629 19.03 -14.11 2.63
CA GLY A 629 18.91 -15.25 1.69
C GLY A 629 18.91 -14.94 0.19
N SER A 630 18.95 -13.67 -0.23
CA SER A 630 19.05 -13.31 -1.66
C SER A 630 20.31 -13.89 -2.32
N THR A 631 20.15 -14.52 -3.48
CA THR A 631 21.26 -14.98 -4.33
C THR A 631 21.76 -13.86 -5.24
N TYR A 632 23.08 -13.77 -5.46
CA TYR A 632 23.65 -12.78 -6.38
C TYR A 632 23.38 -13.11 -7.86
N PRO A 633 23.06 -12.12 -8.73
CA PRO A 633 22.72 -10.73 -8.38
C PRO A 633 21.29 -10.67 -7.83
N GLY A 634 21.12 -10.09 -6.66
CA GLY A 634 19.83 -10.02 -5.96
C GLY A 634 19.65 -8.67 -5.28
N ASN A 635 18.42 -8.37 -4.85
CA ASN A 635 18.07 -7.10 -4.22
C ASN A 635 18.53 -7.09 -2.75
N SER A 636 19.83 -7.06 -2.49
CA SER A 636 20.40 -6.91 -1.14
C SER A 636 21.68 -6.09 -1.21
N ASN A 637 22.15 -5.60 -0.08
CA ASN A 637 23.49 -5.02 -0.02
C ASN A 637 24.54 -6.13 0.01
N TRP A 638 25.55 -6.02 -0.83
CA TRP A 638 26.67 -6.95 -0.90
C TRP A 638 27.95 -6.27 -0.48
N THR A 639 28.73 -6.90 0.38
CA THR A 639 29.90 -6.23 0.93
C THR A 639 31.02 -7.20 1.29
N ASN A 640 32.24 -6.70 1.24
CA ASN A 640 33.43 -7.33 1.80
C ASN A 640 34.18 -6.31 2.70
N ASN A 641 35.49 -6.49 2.92
CA ASN A 641 36.27 -5.57 3.76
C ASN A 641 36.49 -4.17 3.16
N SER A 642 36.27 -3.97 1.86
CA SER A 642 36.65 -2.75 1.14
C SER A 642 35.52 -2.17 0.29
N VAL A 643 34.61 -3.03 -0.18
CA VAL A 643 33.54 -2.72 -1.13
C VAL A 643 32.19 -2.78 -0.46
N PHE A 644 31.30 -1.86 -0.84
CA PHE A 644 29.89 -1.91 -0.54
C PHE A 644 29.09 -1.74 -1.83
N GLU A 645 28.33 -2.75 -2.22
CA GLU A 645 27.30 -2.70 -3.26
C GLU A 645 25.97 -2.46 -2.55
N VAL A 646 25.31 -1.37 -2.91
CA VAL A 646 23.98 -1.05 -2.40
C VAL A 646 22.94 -1.86 -3.19
N TRP A 647 21.79 -2.17 -2.58
CA TRP A 647 20.67 -2.81 -3.28
C TRP A 647 20.19 -2.02 -4.51
N ASN A 648 19.52 -2.69 -5.45
CA ASN A 648 19.27 -2.12 -6.77
C ASN A 648 18.44 -0.83 -6.78
N PHE A 649 17.51 -0.66 -5.83
CA PHE A 649 16.62 0.51 -5.75
C PHE A 649 17.33 1.81 -5.32
N ARG A 650 18.54 1.74 -4.75
CA ARG A 650 19.29 2.94 -4.32
C ARG A 650 20.59 3.14 -5.08
N LYS A 651 20.80 2.40 -6.17
CA LYS A 651 22.06 2.47 -6.92
C LYS A 651 22.20 3.83 -7.60
N GLY A 652 21.12 4.32 -8.18
CA GLY A 652 21.00 5.62 -8.83
C GLY A 652 21.20 6.77 -7.84
N ASP A 653 20.46 6.75 -6.73
CA ASP A 653 20.49 7.77 -5.67
C ASP A 653 21.93 7.95 -5.15
N ILE A 654 22.56 6.82 -4.77
CA ILE A 654 23.94 6.83 -4.27
C ILE A 654 24.90 7.33 -5.36
N ALA A 655 24.73 6.92 -6.61
CA ALA A 655 25.58 7.38 -7.70
C ALA A 655 25.49 8.90 -7.92
N ARG A 656 24.28 9.46 -7.92
CA ARG A 656 24.04 10.89 -8.10
C ARG A 656 24.53 11.71 -6.90
N ALA A 657 24.31 11.25 -5.68
CA ALA A 657 24.92 11.84 -4.48
C ALA A 657 26.46 11.87 -4.58
N MET A 658 27.08 10.78 -5.07
CA MET A 658 28.53 10.71 -5.26
C MET A 658 29.03 11.66 -6.36
N PHE A 659 28.32 11.77 -7.49
CA PHE A 659 28.66 12.73 -8.54
C PHE A 659 28.53 14.18 -8.06
N TYR A 660 27.46 14.48 -7.33
CA TYR A 660 27.27 15.78 -6.71
C TYR A 660 28.46 16.10 -5.80
N MET A 661 28.86 15.20 -4.90
CA MET A 661 29.95 15.43 -3.96
C MET A 661 31.31 15.65 -4.68
N ASP A 662 31.62 14.88 -5.72
CA ASP A 662 32.81 15.07 -6.55
C ASP A 662 32.81 16.41 -7.27
N VAL A 663 31.66 16.86 -7.79
CA VAL A 663 31.57 18.12 -8.52
C VAL A 663 31.55 19.33 -7.59
N ARG A 664 30.77 19.27 -6.51
CA ARG A 664 30.58 20.34 -5.53
C ARG A 664 31.86 20.67 -4.80
N TYR A 665 32.61 19.64 -4.41
CA TYR A 665 33.83 19.76 -3.62
C TYR A 665 35.08 19.53 -4.48
N GLU A 666 35.04 19.91 -5.76
CA GLU A 666 36.25 20.00 -6.57
C GLU A 666 37.10 21.18 -6.10
N ALA A 667 38.40 20.93 -5.93
CA ALA A 667 39.43 21.90 -5.59
C ALA A 667 39.24 22.54 -4.20
N SER A 668 40.20 22.29 -3.30
CA SER A 668 40.18 22.86 -1.95
C SER A 668 40.03 24.38 -1.98
N GLN A 669 38.91 24.86 -1.47
CA GLN A 669 38.59 26.29 -1.36
C GLN A 669 38.15 26.64 0.07
N MET A 670 38.14 27.92 0.41
CA MET A 670 37.61 28.37 1.70
C MET A 670 36.09 28.42 1.61
N ASP A 671 35.41 27.70 2.49
CA ASP A 671 33.96 27.81 2.70
C ASP A 671 33.63 29.23 3.19
N PRO A 672 32.94 30.05 2.39
CA PRO A 672 32.58 31.41 2.78
C PRO A 672 31.38 31.45 3.74
N ALA A 673 30.61 30.37 3.86
CA ALA A 673 29.42 30.25 4.70
C ALA A 673 29.75 29.77 6.12
N SER A 674 30.88 29.08 6.32
CA SER A 674 31.28 28.63 7.66
C SER A 674 31.82 29.77 8.53
N SER A 675 31.59 29.70 9.85
CA SER A 675 32.09 30.67 10.83
C SER A 675 32.78 29.98 12.00
N PRO A 676 34.13 30.04 12.10
CA PRO A 676 35.06 30.72 11.19
C PRO A 676 35.15 30.04 9.81
N PRO A 677 35.68 30.73 8.77
CA PRO A 677 35.93 30.12 7.46
C PRO A 677 36.78 28.85 7.57
N GLN A 678 36.32 27.76 6.97
CA GLN A 678 36.94 26.44 6.95
C GLN A 678 37.40 26.09 5.54
N MET A 679 38.33 25.14 5.41
CA MET A 679 38.76 24.64 4.11
C MET A 679 37.80 23.52 3.68
N GLU A 680 37.23 23.61 2.49
CA GLU A 680 36.47 22.54 1.89
C GLU A 680 37.42 21.40 1.42
N PRO A 681 36.99 20.13 1.52
CA PRO A 681 37.75 19.01 0.99
C PRO A 681 37.81 19.05 -0.54
N ASP A 682 38.79 18.36 -1.13
CA ASP A 682 38.88 18.11 -2.57
C ASP A 682 38.50 16.66 -2.86
N LEU A 683 37.20 16.39 -3.01
CA LEU A 683 36.62 15.05 -3.10
C LEU A 683 36.69 14.51 -4.53
N ILE A 684 37.15 13.26 -4.70
CA ILE A 684 37.50 12.70 -6.01
C ILE A 684 36.90 11.30 -6.20
N LEU A 685 36.05 11.13 -7.21
CA LEU A 685 35.70 9.80 -7.74
C LEU A 685 36.80 9.27 -8.66
N THR A 686 37.14 7.97 -8.54
CA THR A 686 38.26 7.39 -9.28
C THR A 686 38.02 5.92 -9.64
N ASN A 687 38.65 5.47 -10.73
CA ASN A 687 38.72 4.04 -11.06
C ASN A 687 40.01 3.38 -10.54
N ASP A 688 40.88 4.14 -9.85
CA ASP A 688 42.12 3.61 -9.28
C ASP A 688 41.85 2.99 -7.90
N VAL A 689 41.70 1.66 -7.90
CA VAL A 689 41.50 0.85 -6.69
C VAL A 689 42.62 1.03 -5.66
N SER A 690 43.84 1.41 -6.07
CA SER A 690 44.92 1.68 -5.11
C SER A 690 44.67 2.97 -4.31
N GLN A 691 44.08 4.00 -4.94
CA GLN A 691 43.67 5.23 -4.26
C GLN A 691 42.48 4.96 -3.30
N LEU A 692 41.49 4.20 -3.76
CA LEU A 692 40.32 3.84 -2.95
C LEU A 692 40.69 3.06 -1.68
N ASN A 693 41.66 2.16 -1.78
CA ASN A 693 42.19 1.40 -0.63
C ASN A 693 43.13 2.21 0.25
N ALA A 694 43.86 3.18 -0.31
CA ALA A 694 44.73 4.07 0.48
C ALA A 694 43.92 5.01 1.40
N GLY A 695 42.66 5.29 1.04
CA GLY A 695 41.82 6.27 1.74
C GLY A 695 42.15 7.70 1.31
N GLY A 696 41.83 8.68 2.16
CA GLY A 696 41.89 10.10 1.77
C GLY A 696 40.63 10.50 0.99
N PRO A 697 40.69 11.47 0.09
CA PRO A 697 39.49 12.03 -0.54
C PRO A 697 38.98 11.20 -1.72
N TYR A 698 39.29 9.91 -1.77
CA TYR A 698 38.88 9.05 -2.87
C TYR A 698 37.74 8.14 -2.45
N MET A 699 36.68 8.10 -3.26
CA MET A 699 35.50 7.27 -3.05
C MET A 699 35.01 6.70 -4.39
N GLY A 700 34.30 5.57 -4.36
CA GLY A 700 33.53 4.97 -5.47
C GLY A 700 34.27 4.65 -6.77
N LEU A 701 34.04 3.47 -7.36
CA LEU A 701 34.47 3.25 -8.75
C LEU A 701 33.60 4.09 -9.69
N LEU A 702 34.19 5.13 -10.29
CA LEU A 702 33.49 6.04 -11.20
C LEU A 702 32.76 5.30 -12.33
N SER A 703 33.37 4.25 -12.88
CA SER A 703 32.76 3.43 -13.93
C SER A 703 31.49 2.69 -13.45
N THR A 704 31.53 2.11 -12.25
CA THR A 704 30.38 1.44 -11.64
C THR A 704 29.27 2.41 -11.28
N LEU A 705 29.61 3.58 -10.73
CA LEU A 705 28.62 4.61 -10.40
C LEU A 705 27.93 5.15 -11.67
N LEU A 706 28.65 5.31 -12.79
CA LEU A 706 28.05 5.70 -14.07
C LEU A 706 27.08 4.65 -14.60
N GLU A 707 27.40 3.37 -14.42
CA GLU A 707 26.49 2.26 -14.75
C GLU A 707 25.24 2.30 -13.87
N TRP A 708 25.41 2.43 -12.55
CA TRP A 708 24.31 2.54 -11.59
C TRP A 708 23.37 3.70 -11.92
N HIS A 709 23.91 4.90 -12.13
CA HIS A 709 23.14 6.07 -12.55
C HIS A 709 22.35 5.86 -13.85
N THR A 710 22.90 5.09 -14.79
CA THR A 710 22.24 4.84 -16.09
C THR A 710 21.13 3.80 -15.95
N LEU A 711 21.31 2.80 -15.09
CA LEU A 711 20.35 1.70 -14.90
C LEU A 711 19.22 2.05 -13.93
N ASP A 712 19.45 3.00 -13.05
CA ASP A 712 18.52 3.43 -12.02
C ASP A 712 18.31 4.96 -12.15
N PRO A 713 17.37 5.42 -13.01
CA PRO A 713 17.12 6.84 -13.26
C PRO A 713 16.52 7.55 -12.04
N VAL A 714 16.45 8.88 -12.09
CA VAL A 714 15.83 9.69 -11.01
C VAL A 714 14.34 9.34 -10.90
N ASP A 715 13.88 8.95 -9.71
CA ASP A 715 12.48 8.67 -9.42
C ASP A 715 11.78 9.88 -8.78
N ASP A 716 10.51 9.74 -8.38
CA ASP A 716 9.76 10.83 -7.72
C ASP A 716 10.30 11.12 -6.31
N ILE A 717 10.71 10.07 -5.58
CA ILE A 717 11.24 10.19 -4.21
C ILE A 717 12.50 11.04 -4.18
N GLU A 718 13.39 10.90 -5.17
CA GLU A 718 14.61 11.71 -5.26
C GLU A 718 14.37 13.13 -5.83
N ARG A 719 13.23 13.36 -6.50
CA ARG A 719 12.88 14.69 -7.04
C ARG A 719 12.27 15.62 -6.00
N GLU A 720 11.43 15.07 -5.14
CA GLU A 720 10.73 15.75 -4.05
C GLU A 720 11.71 16.15 -2.93
#